data_AF-A0A9J5Y4M4-F1
#
_entry.id   AF-A0A9J5Y4M4-F1
#
_cell.length_a   1.000
_cell.length_b   1.000
_cell.length_c   1.000
_cell.angle_alpha   90.00
_cell.angle_beta   90.00
_cell.angle_gamma   90.00
#
_symmetry.space_group_name_H-M   'P 1'
#
loop_
_entity.id
_entity.type
_entity.pdbx_description
1 polymer ?
#
loop_
_entity_poly.entity_id
_entity_poly.type
_entity_poly.pdbx_seq_one_letter_code
_entity_poly.pdbx_strand_id
1 'polypeptide(L)'
;MVGSEKKSLVFAYYVTGHGFGHATRVIEVVRNLIQAGHEVHVVTGAPDYVYTIETQSPRFFIRKVLLDCGAVQADALTVDPLASLEKYNQTAVLPRDSILATEVEWLKSVKADLVISDVVPVACRAAADAGIRAVCCTNFSWDFIYADYVMSAGYHNRSIIWQIAEDYSHCEFVIRLPGYCPMPAFRDVIDVPLVVRRLHKTREKVREELGILDSQKVLIYNFGGQPAGWKLKKEYLPEGWICLVCGASEDQEIPSNFIKLPKDFYTPDAIAASDVLLGKIGYGTTSEALAYKVPLVFVRRDHFNEEPFLRNMIEHYQAGVEMIRRDLLNGCWAPYIERAITLKPCYDGGVNGGEADIKVRLDLGYPKRESFKYLGSSIDVNATHIIGLTLMKWRLDSGVLRYKNVPPKLKASQELPCSEDASCGNEDAEMNVAARILQDTATGKHHTSHGLSGARRLRDAIVLGYQLQRITGKDIAIPEWYSLAQNELSSCTQLPNKEVLDNSSLTRQSDYFTILHGDHQGLPDTLGFLKSLAEMESSGRPQNNNKLQTRDHLAASAMFNWEEEIFVSRAPGRLDVIGGIADYSGSLVLQMPTRESCHVAIQRNHPSKHKLWKHAQARQPKEGPTAVLQIVSLGSELGNRGPTFDMNLSDFVEDGQPITYEKAYNYFARDPAQKWAAYVAGTILVLMTELGIRFEDSISILVSSGVPEGKGVSSSAAIEVASMTAVAAAHGLNIDPRHLALLCQKARTSLILSFHIFFSVSCIGKTSFFQLKLFSLQ
;
A
#
# COMPACT_ATOMS: atom_id res chain seq x y z
N MET A 1 -43.57 0.43 38.53
CA MET A 1 -42.16 0.13 38.19
C MET A 1 -41.45 1.45 38.11
N VAL A 2 -40.38 1.61 38.89
CA VAL A 2 -39.53 2.81 38.91
C VAL A 2 -38.89 2.93 37.53
N GLY A 3 -39.15 4.03 36.82
CA GLY A 3 -38.48 4.32 35.55
C GLY A 3 -36.99 4.42 35.80
N SER A 4 -36.17 3.65 35.09
CA SER A 4 -34.72 3.77 35.18
C SER A 4 -34.32 5.16 34.69
N GLU A 5 -33.91 6.05 35.60
CA GLU A 5 -33.25 7.30 35.22
C GLU A 5 -32.06 6.96 34.31
N LYS A 6 -32.06 7.48 33.07
CA LYS A 6 -30.92 7.34 32.16
C LYS A 6 -29.70 7.96 32.84
N LYS A 7 -28.68 7.16 33.12
CA LYS A 7 -27.42 7.63 33.74
C LYS A 7 -26.80 8.69 32.83
N SER A 8 -26.61 9.90 33.35
CA SER A 8 -25.81 10.94 32.71
C SER A 8 -24.35 10.50 32.66
N LEU A 9 -23.73 10.53 31.48
CA LEU A 9 -22.34 10.15 31.24
C LEU A 9 -21.50 11.40 30.95
N VAL A 10 -20.20 11.31 31.18
CA VAL A 10 -19.22 12.37 30.88
C VAL A 10 -18.32 11.94 29.73
N PHE A 11 -18.36 12.68 28.62
CA PHE A 11 -17.51 12.45 27.44
C PHE A 11 -16.39 13.49 27.37
N ALA A 12 -15.15 13.04 27.16
CA ALA A 12 -14.03 13.91 26.82
C ALA A 12 -13.74 13.78 25.31
N TYR A 13 -14.08 14.81 24.54
CA TYR A 13 -13.97 14.81 23.08
C TYR A 13 -12.78 15.67 22.63
N TYR A 14 -11.72 15.01 22.17
CA TYR A 14 -10.50 15.64 21.69
C TYR A 14 -10.59 15.95 20.20
N VAL A 15 -10.24 17.18 19.83
CA VAL A 15 -10.26 17.66 18.44
C VAL A 15 -8.85 18.07 18.03
N THR A 16 -8.40 17.54 16.90
CA THR A 16 -7.10 17.92 16.33
C THR A 16 -7.00 19.44 16.16
N GLY A 17 -5.78 19.97 16.29
CA GLY A 17 -5.47 21.37 16.01
C GLY A 17 -5.64 21.76 14.54
N HIS A 18 -5.96 20.80 13.67
CA HIS A 18 -6.02 21.01 12.23
C HIS A 18 -7.38 21.51 11.74
N GLY A 19 -7.43 22.77 11.29
CA GLY A 19 -8.52 23.30 10.46
C GLY A 19 -9.90 23.35 11.12
N PHE A 20 -10.81 24.12 10.53
CA PHE A 20 -12.18 24.25 11.05
C PHE A 20 -13.08 23.06 10.73
N GLY A 21 -12.77 22.27 9.70
CA GLY A 21 -13.59 21.12 9.26
C GLY A 21 -13.74 20.03 10.31
N HIS A 22 -12.75 19.88 11.18
CA HIS A 22 -12.75 18.97 12.33
C HIS A 22 -13.72 19.45 13.42
N ALA A 23 -13.63 20.72 13.80
CA ALA A 23 -14.56 21.33 14.75
C ALA A 23 -16.02 21.22 14.27
N THR A 24 -16.29 21.47 12.99
CA THR A 24 -17.65 21.45 12.43
C THR A 24 -18.29 20.06 12.38
N ARG A 25 -17.50 18.98 12.21
CA ARG A 25 -18.04 17.61 12.28
C ARG A 25 -18.22 17.14 13.71
N VAL A 26 -17.31 17.54 14.61
CA VAL A 26 -17.36 17.17 16.03
C VAL A 26 -18.58 17.81 16.71
N ILE A 27 -18.86 19.09 16.45
CA ILE A 27 -19.99 19.79 17.09
C ILE A 27 -21.33 19.13 16.79
N GLU A 28 -21.50 18.54 15.60
CA GLU A 28 -22.72 17.79 15.27
C GLU A 28 -22.89 16.55 16.16
N VAL A 29 -21.81 15.79 16.42
CA VAL A 29 -21.85 14.64 17.32
C VAL A 29 -22.06 15.09 18.78
N VAL A 30 -21.36 16.14 19.20
CA VAL A 30 -21.44 16.72 20.55
C VAL A 30 -22.87 17.18 20.87
N ARG A 31 -23.53 17.88 19.93
CA ARG A 31 -24.91 18.32 20.08
C ARG A 31 -25.85 17.16 20.38
N ASN A 32 -25.71 16.05 19.65
CA ASN A 32 -26.55 14.87 19.83
C ASN A 32 -26.32 14.21 21.21
N LEU A 33 -25.07 14.13 21.68
CA LEU A 33 -24.74 13.63 23.03
C LEU A 33 -25.37 14.51 24.13
N ILE A 34 -25.33 15.84 23.95
CA ILE A 34 -25.93 16.79 24.90
C ILE A 34 -27.46 16.67 24.90
N GLN A 35 -28.07 16.54 23.73
CA GLN A 35 -29.53 16.33 23.60
C GLN A 35 -29.97 15.03 24.26
N ALA A 36 -29.13 13.99 24.25
CA ALA A 36 -29.35 12.74 25.00
C ALA A 36 -29.15 12.88 26.52
N GLY A 37 -28.84 14.08 27.01
CA GLY A 37 -28.71 14.39 28.44
C GLY A 37 -27.31 14.20 29.01
N HIS A 38 -26.29 13.99 28.18
CA HIS A 38 -24.92 13.77 28.62
C HIS A 38 -24.11 15.06 28.77
N GLU A 39 -23.02 14.96 29.52
CA GLU A 39 -22.03 16.00 29.69
C GLU A 39 -20.88 15.80 28.71
N VAL A 40 -20.44 16.87 28.03
CA VAL A 40 -19.39 16.80 27.01
C VAL A 40 -18.36 17.89 27.21
N HIS A 41 -17.11 17.47 27.37
CA HIS A 41 -15.92 18.33 27.43
C HIS A 41 -15.17 18.27 26.11
N VAL A 42 -15.20 19.34 25.33
CA VAL A 42 -14.45 19.44 24.08
C VAL A 42 -13.07 20.04 24.34
N VAL A 43 -12.02 19.26 24.03
CA VAL A 43 -10.62 19.69 24.09
C VAL A 43 -10.18 20.09 22.69
N THR A 44 -9.88 21.36 22.47
CA THR A 44 -9.72 21.91 21.11
C THR A 44 -8.80 23.13 21.08
N GLY A 45 -8.06 23.27 19.97
CA GLY A 45 -7.35 24.51 19.61
C GLY A 45 -8.21 25.52 18.83
N ALA A 46 -9.32 25.09 18.22
CA ALA A 46 -10.20 25.96 17.43
C ALA A 46 -10.93 27.02 18.29
N PRO A 47 -11.24 28.22 17.76
CA PRO A 47 -12.01 29.28 18.45
C PRO A 47 -13.36 28.85 19.03
N ASP A 48 -13.80 29.49 20.12
CA ASP A 48 -15.06 29.16 20.81
C ASP A 48 -16.30 29.32 19.94
N TYR A 49 -16.34 30.39 19.11
CA TYR A 49 -17.51 30.71 18.31
C TYR A 49 -17.95 29.56 17.37
N VAL A 50 -17.01 28.72 16.94
CA VAL A 50 -17.30 27.56 16.07
C VAL A 50 -18.23 26.56 16.75
N TYR A 51 -18.15 26.46 18.08
CA TYR A 51 -18.97 25.56 18.88
C TYR A 51 -20.18 26.28 19.51
N THR A 52 -19.99 27.51 20.00
CA THR A 52 -21.04 28.23 20.75
C THR A 52 -22.16 28.79 19.88
N ILE A 53 -21.97 28.90 18.57
CA ILE A 53 -23.05 29.21 17.62
C ILE A 53 -24.05 28.04 17.54
N GLU A 54 -23.56 26.81 17.58
CA GLU A 54 -24.38 25.60 17.41
C GLU A 54 -24.99 25.09 18.73
N THR A 55 -24.32 25.31 19.85
CA THR A 55 -24.72 24.70 21.13
C THR A 55 -24.40 25.61 22.31
N GLN A 56 -25.45 25.95 23.06
CA GLN A 56 -25.36 26.63 24.35
C GLN A 56 -26.11 25.77 25.37
N SER A 57 -25.36 25.04 26.18
CA SER A 57 -25.91 24.11 27.17
C SER A 57 -25.06 24.14 28.44
N PRO A 58 -25.66 24.04 29.64
CA PRO A 58 -24.90 23.93 30.88
C PRO A 58 -24.11 22.61 31.00
N ARG A 59 -24.34 21.66 30.08
CA ARG A 59 -23.63 20.37 30.00
C ARG A 59 -22.49 20.38 28.97
N PHE A 60 -22.21 21.53 28.37
CA PHE A 60 -21.18 21.71 27.36
C PHE A 60 -20.02 22.52 27.90
N PHE A 61 -18.82 21.94 27.85
CA PHE A 61 -17.60 22.56 28.34
C PHE A 61 -16.54 22.58 27.26
N ILE A 62 -15.79 23.69 27.15
CA ILE A 62 -14.68 23.83 26.22
C ILE A 62 -13.38 23.99 27.01
N ARG A 63 -12.39 23.17 26.71
CA ARG A 63 -11.02 23.26 27.23
C ARG A 63 -10.05 23.61 26.10
N LYS A 64 -9.43 24.78 26.18
CA LYS A 64 -8.47 25.28 25.18
C LYS A 64 -7.09 24.68 25.38
N VAL A 65 -6.82 23.57 24.69
CA VAL A 65 -5.51 22.93 24.67
C VAL A 65 -5.22 22.43 23.26
N LEU A 66 -3.98 22.62 22.81
CA LEU A 66 -3.47 22.14 21.54
C LEU A 66 -2.55 20.95 21.79
N LEU A 67 -2.99 19.75 21.42
CA LEU A 67 -2.26 18.49 21.66
C LEU A 67 -1.64 17.88 20.41
N ASP A 68 -1.99 18.41 19.25
CA ASP A 68 -1.34 18.17 17.97
C ASP A 68 -1.45 19.44 17.11
N CYS A 69 -0.70 19.49 16.01
CA CYS A 69 -0.74 20.61 15.06
C CYS A 69 -1.35 20.26 13.70
N GLY A 70 -1.57 18.97 13.42
CA GLY A 70 -1.89 18.46 12.09
C GLY A 70 -0.95 18.93 10.99
N ALA A 71 -1.50 19.26 9.80
CA ALA A 71 -0.72 19.76 8.68
C ALA A 71 -0.58 21.30 8.73
N VAL A 72 0.67 21.78 8.68
CA VAL A 72 1.02 23.20 8.56
C VAL A 72 0.81 23.64 7.12
N GLN A 73 -0.09 24.60 6.93
CA GLN A 73 -0.39 25.16 5.62
C GLN A 73 0.45 26.41 5.37
N ALA A 74 1.19 26.44 4.25
CA ALA A 74 1.91 27.64 3.80
C ALA A 74 0.94 28.67 3.17
N ASP A 75 -0.09 28.17 2.47
CA ASP A 75 -1.20 28.97 1.94
C ASP A 75 -2.51 28.14 1.93
N ALA A 76 -3.60 28.71 1.39
CA ALA A 76 -4.91 28.04 1.36
C ALA A 76 -4.92 26.68 0.62
N LEU A 77 -3.94 26.43 -0.26
CA LEU A 77 -3.82 25.27 -1.14
C LEU A 77 -2.52 24.45 -0.96
N THR A 78 -1.52 24.99 -0.26
CA THR A 78 -0.20 24.35 -0.13
C THR A 78 0.08 23.93 1.31
N VAL A 79 0.42 22.66 1.51
CA VAL A 79 0.93 22.14 2.79
C VAL A 79 2.44 22.12 2.79
N ASP A 80 3.06 22.41 3.94
CA ASP A 80 4.50 22.28 4.18
C ASP A 80 4.78 21.01 5.01
N PRO A 81 5.26 19.91 4.40
CA PRO A 81 5.55 18.66 5.11
C PRO A 81 6.62 18.80 6.20
N LEU A 82 7.66 19.60 5.96
CA LEU A 82 8.78 19.76 6.88
C LEU A 82 8.35 20.57 8.10
N ALA A 83 7.68 21.71 7.88
CA ALA A 83 7.14 22.52 8.96
C ALA A 83 6.09 21.75 9.77
N SER A 84 5.30 20.87 9.12
CA SER A 84 4.34 20.00 9.81
C SER A 84 5.02 19.05 10.79
N LEU A 85 6.06 18.33 10.35
CA LEU A 85 6.80 17.39 11.19
C LEU A 85 7.54 18.09 12.34
N GLU A 86 8.17 19.23 12.06
CA GLU A 86 8.87 20.02 13.08
C GLU A 86 7.89 20.56 14.12
N LYS A 87 6.75 21.10 13.67
CA LYS A 87 5.73 21.61 14.58
C LYS A 87 5.11 20.49 15.42
N TYR A 88 4.89 19.31 14.84
CA TYR A 88 4.39 18.16 15.57
C TYR A 88 5.39 17.70 16.62
N ASN A 89 6.67 17.64 16.28
CA ASN A 89 7.74 17.31 17.21
C ASN A 89 7.74 18.26 18.44
N GLN A 90 7.67 19.56 18.19
CA GLN A 90 7.62 20.58 19.25
C GLN A 90 6.34 20.51 20.10
N THR A 91 5.21 20.19 19.49
CA THR A 91 3.89 20.28 20.15
C THR A 91 3.53 18.99 20.89
N ALA A 92 3.88 17.83 20.36
CA ALA A 92 3.38 16.53 20.83
C ALA A 92 4.48 15.52 21.21
N VAL A 93 5.71 15.67 20.69
CA VAL A 93 6.80 14.71 20.96
C VAL A 93 7.68 15.18 22.12
N LEU A 94 8.20 16.41 22.06
CA LEU A 94 9.09 16.95 23.09
C LEU A 94 8.40 17.08 24.47
N PRO A 95 7.19 17.64 24.59
CA PRO A 95 6.50 17.77 25.89
C PRO A 95 5.65 16.54 26.27
N ARG A 96 5.82 15.39 25.58
CA ARG A 96 4.90 14.25 25.63
C ARG A 96 4.60 13.75 27.05
N ASP A 97 5.62 13.53 27.87
CA ASP A 97 5.45 13.00 29.23
C ASP A 97 4.62 13.94 30.11
N SER A 98 4.84 15.25 29.97
CA SER A 98 4.08 16.28 30.67
C SER A 98 2.63 16.35 30.18
N ILE A 99 2.41 16.23 28.87
CA ILE A 99 1.07 16.14 28.27
C ILE A 99 0.32 14.93 28.84
N LEU A 100 0.91 13.74 28.78
CA LEU A 100 0.27 12.52 29.27
C LEU A 100 -0.10 12.61 30.75
N ALA A 101 0.82 13.08 31.60
CA ALA A 101 0.55 13.27 33.02
C ALA A 101 -0.63 14.23 33.25
N THR A 102 -0.63 15.38 32.57
CA THR A 102 -1.68 16.40 32.67
C THR A 102 -3.04 15.88 32.19
N GLU A 103 -3.07 15.20 31.05
CA GLU A 103 -4.31 14.68 30.48
C GLU A 103 -4.88 13.52 31.31
N VAL A 104 -4.03 12.64 31.85
CA VAL A 104 -4.47 11.55 32.74
C VAL A 104 -5.10 12.12 34.03
N GLU A 105 -4.47 13.12 34.64
CA GLU A 105 -5.01 13.79 35.82
C GLU A 105 -6.34 14.48 35.51
N TRP A 106 -6.39 15.22 34.40
CA TRP A 106 -7.60 15.94 33.98
C TRP A 106 -8.76 14.98 33.68
N LEU A 107 -8.54 13.90 32.92
CA LEU A 107 -9.56 12.90 32.60
C LEU A 107 -10.16 12.24 33.86
N LYS A 108 -9.32 11.98 34.87
CA LYS A 108 -9.77 11.49 36.19
C LYS A 108 -10.56 12.56 36.96
N SER A 109 -10.13 13.82 36.89
CA SER A 109 -10.79 14.94 37.60
C SER A 109 -12.23 15.17 37.12
N VAL A 110 -12.46 15.08 35.80
CA VAL A 110 -13.80 15.23 35.20
C VAL A 110 -14.61 13.94 35.27
N LYS A 111 -14.01 12.83 35.74
CA LYS A 111 -14.63 11.49 35.82
C LYS A 111 -15.17 11.04 34.45
N ALA A 112 -14.36 11.20 33.39
CA ALA A 112 -14.77 10.84 32.04
C ALA A 112 -15.13 9.33 31.96
N ASP A 113 -16.32 9.03 31.44
CA ASP A 113 -16.79 7.67 31.17
C ASP A 113 -16.23 7.15 29.83
N LEU A 114 -15.97 8.03 28.85
CA LEU A 114 -15.41 7.69 27.55
C LEU A 114 -14.59 8.84 26.96
N VAL A 115 -13.43 8.50 26.38
CA VAL A 115 -12.63 9.42 25.56
C VAL A 115 -12.97 9.24 24.09
N ILE A 116 -13.21 10.34 23.40
CA ILE A 116 -13.46 10.36 21.96
C ILE A 116 -12.36 11.19 21.31
N SER A 117 -11.76 10.69 20.24
CA SER A 117 -10.70 11.40 19.53
C SER A 117 -11.05 11.61 18.06
N ASP A 118 -11.14 12.88 17.67
CA ASP A 118 -11.11 13.32 16.29
C ASP A 118 -9.65 13.48 15.85
N VAL A 119 -8.97 12.32 15.77
CA VAL A 119 -7.56 12.14 15.37
C VAL A 119 -6.53 12.88 16.21
N VAL A 120 -6.76 13.06 17.51
CA VAL A 120 -5.70 13.43 18.45
C VAL A 120 -5.03 12.16 18.97
N PRO A 121 -3.78 11.84 18.58
CA PRO A 121 -3.16 10.55 18.92
C PRO A 121 -3.00 10.39 20.44
N VAL A 122 -2.38 11.37 21.09
CA VAL A 122 -2.04 11.31 22.52
C VAL A 122 -3.25 11.13 23.43
N ALA A 123 -4.46 11.52 22.98
CA ALA A 123 -5.70 11.30 23.72
C ALA A 123 -6.01 9.81 23.94
N CYS A 124 -5.72 8.97 22.94
CA CYS A 124 -5.94 7.51 23.04
C CYS A 124 -4.99 6.88 24.07
N ARG A 125 -3.74 7.33 24.10
CA ARG A 125 -2.75 6.89 25.09
C ARG A 125 -3.10 7.40 26.50
N ALA A 126 -3.43 8.69 26.64
CA ALA A 126 -3.84 9.28 27.92
C ALA A 126 -5.08 8.57 28.50
N ALA A 127 -6.05 8.20 27.67
CA ALA A 127 -7.21 7.43 28.09
C ALA A 127 -6.80 6.05 28.65
N ALA A 128 -5.92 5.32 27.95
CA ALA A 128 -5.41 4.04 28.41
C ALA A 128 -4.65 4.14 29.74
N ASP A 129 -3.78 5.14 29.88
CA ASP A 129 -3.02 5.41 31.11
C ASP A 129 -3.96 5.84 32.27
N ALA A 130 -5.11 6.46 31.95
CA ALA A 130 -6.15 6.78 32.91
C ALA A 130 -7.08 5.59 33.26
N GLY A 131 -7.00 4.48 32.52
CA GLY A 131 -7.90 3.33 32.65
C GLY A 131 -9.30 3.57 32.05
N ILE A 132 -9.41 4.49 31.09
CA ILE A 132 -10.66 4.90 30.43
C ILE A 132 -10.64 4.39 28.98
N ARG A 133 -11.79 3.99 28.46
CA ARG A 133 -11.92 3.52 27.07
C ARG A 133 -11.83 4.71 26.11
N ALA A 134 -11.21 4.48 24.95
CA ALA A 134 -11.11 5.49 23.88
C ALA A 134 -11.70 4.98 22.56
N VAL A 135 -12.36 5.87 21.83
CA VAL A 135 -12.88 5.63 20.47
C VAL A 135 -12.42 6.77 19.58
N CYS A 136 -11.99 6.46 18.35
CA CYS A 136 -11.73 7.50 17.35
C CYS A 136 -12.96 7.72 16.46
N CYS A 137 -13.20 8.94 15.99
CA CYS A 137 -14.25 9.26 15.02
C CYS A 137 -13.68 10.17 13.94
N THR A 138 -13.47 9.64 12.72
CA THR A 138 -12.71 10.35 11.66
C THR A 138 -12.81 9.65 10.31
N ASN A 139 -12.34 10.30 9.24
CA ASN A 139 -12.12 9.70 7.94
C ASN A 139 -10.63 9.45 7.60
N PHE A 140 -9.66 10.08 8.27
CA PHE A 140 -8.24 9.81 8.06
C PHE A 140 -7.49 9.68 9.39
N SER A 141 -6.19 9.38 9.35
CA SER A 141 -5.33 9.35 10.53
C SER A 141 -3.97 10.00 10.27
N TRP A 142 -3.38 10.63 11.30
CA TRP A 142 -2.12 11.36 11.14
C TRP A 142 -0.92 10.47 10.79
N ASP A 143 -0.91 9.19 11.20
CA ASP A 143 0.13 8.24 10.77
C ASP A 143 0.13 8.05 9.25
N PHE A 144 -1.05 8.01 8.63
CA PHE A 144 -1.20 7.93 7.18
C PHE A 144 -0.82 9.24 6.47
N ILE A 145 -1.24 10.39 7.01
CA ILE A 145 -0.90 11.70 6.42
C ILE A 145 0.62 11.96 6.51
N TYR A 146 1.22 11.74 7.68
CA TYR A 146 2.64 12.00 7.91
C TYR A 146 3.57 10.96 7.27
N ALA A 147 3.06 9.77 6.91
CA ALA A 147 3.84 8.80 6.14
C ALA A 147 4.39 9.40 4.83
N ASP A 148 3.56 10.17 4.11
CA ASP A 148 3.98 10.87 2.89
C ASP A 148 4.99 11.99 3.17
N TYR A 149 4.83 12.68 4.30
CA TYR A 149 5.73 13.78 4.69
C TYR A 149 7.13 13.26 5.02
N VAL A 150 7.23 12.13 5.72
CA VAL A 150 8.53 11.50 6.03
C VAL A 150 9.22 10.96 4.78
N MET A 151 8.47 10.49 3.78
CA MET A 151 9.05 10.10 2.49
C MET A 151 9.67 11.30 1.75
N SER A 152 9.07 12.48 1.89
CA SER A 152 9.55 13.73 1.26
C SER A 152 10.67 14.42 2.06
N ALA A 153 10.62 14.37 3.39
CA ALA A 153 11.51 15.08 4.32
C ALA A 153 12.77 14.31 4.77
N GLY A 154 12.82 12.99 4.53
CA GLY A 154 13.89 12.11 5.00
C GLY A 154 13.52 11.32 6.26
N TYR A 155 14.23 10.21 6.49
CA TYR A 155 13.80 9.15 7.40
C TYR A 155 13.99 9.42 8.91
N HIS A 156 14.58 10.57 9.28
CA HIS A 156 14.84 10.92 10.69
C HIS A 156 13.56 11.06 11.52
N ASN A 157 12.43 11.38 10.88
CA ASN A 157 11.14 11.59 11.54
C ASN A 157 10.25 10.33 11.56
N ARG A 158 10.76 9.15 11.17
CA ARG A 158 9.97 7.90 11.15
C ARG A 158 9.38 7.53 12.51
N SER A 159 10.09 7.83 13.60
CA SER A 159 9.63 7.56 14.97
C SER A 159 8.30 8.25 15.29
N ILE A 160 8.03 9.41 14.70
CA ILE A 160 6.76 10.15 14.87
C ILE A 160 5.59 9.29 14.37
N ILE A 161 5.71 8.67 13.20
CA ILE A 161 4.65 7.83 12.62
C ILE A 161 4.37 6.62 13.52
N TRP A 162 5.43 5.94 13.98
CA TRP A 162 5.30 4.79 14.87
C TRP A 162 4.63 5.17 16.19
N GLN A 163 5.00 6.32 16.77
CA GLN A 163 4.40 6.81 18.01
C GLN A 163 2.91 7.12 17.82
N ILE A 164 2.53 7.78 16.72
CA ILE A 164 1.13 8.08 16.41
C ILE A 164 0.32 6.79 16.23
N ALA A 165 0.87 5.81 15.50
CA ALA A 165 0.21 4.53 15.29
C ALA A 165 0.08 3.72 16.59
N GLU A 166 1.10 3.74 17.45
CA GLU A 166 1.03 3.17 18.80
C GLU A 166 -0.08 3.82 19.62
N ASP A 167 -0.15 5.15 19.63
CA ASP A 167 -1.17 5.90 20.36
C ASP A 167 -2.58 5.52 19.91
N TYR A 168 -2.84 5.51 18.59
CA TYR A 168 -4.12 5.06 18.05
C TYR A 168 -4.42 3.60 18.37
N SER A 169 -3.42 2.73 18.53
CA SER A 169 -3.65 1.32 18.86
C SER A 169 -4.30 1.10 20.24
N HIS A 170 -4.29 2.12 21.10
CA HIS A 170 -4.97 2.11 22.39
C HIS A 170 -6.48 2.39 22.31
N CYS A 171 -7.00 2.86 21.17
CA CYS A 171 -8.44 2.99 20.99
C CYS A 171 -9.10 1.63 20.73
N GLU A 172 -10.37 1.49 21.12
CA GLU A 172 -11.12 0.25 20.96
C GLU A 172 -11.52 0.00 19.50
N PHE A 173 -11.96 1.05 18.82
CA PHE A 173 -12.29 1.06 17.40
C PHE A 173 -12.33 2.50 16.87
N VAL A 174 -12.40 2.62 15.54
CA VAL A 174 -12.70 3.89 14.85
C VAL A 174 -14.11 3.86 14.27
N ILE A 175 -14.90 4.88 14.59
CA ILE A 175 -16.07 5.29 13.84
C ILE A 175 -15.56 5.97 12.57
N ARG A 176 -15.64 5.27 11.44
CA ARG A 176 -15.04 5.72 10.19
C ARG A 176 -16.09 6.43 9.33
N LEU A 177 -15.78 7.68 9.02
CA LEU A 177 -16.63 8.54 8.20
C LEU A 177 -16.37 8.31 6.69
N PRO A 178 -17.34 8.54 5.80
CA PRO A 178 -17.17 8.38 4.35
C PRO A 178 -16.02 9.22 3.77
N GLY A 179 -15.47 8.78 2.62
CA GLY A 179 -14.29 9.42 2.02
C GLY A 179 -13.01 9.15 2.82
N TYR A 180 -12.95 7.98 3.45
CA TYR A 180 -11.85 7.63 4.35
C TYR A 180 -10.57 7.23 3.64
N CYS A 181 -9.45 7.48 4.33
CA CYS A 181 -8.13 6.98 3.98
C CYS A 181 -7.89 5.58 4.56
N PRO A 182 -6.86 4.84 4.09
CA PRO A 182 -6.30 3.72 4.82
C PRO A 182 -5.92 4.14 6.23
N MET A 183 -6.43 3.40 7.22
CA MET A 183 -6.26 3.71 8.64
C MET A 183 -5.74 2.45 9.39
N PRO A 184 -4.52 2.00 9.10
CA PRO A 184 -4.00 0.71 9.53
C PRO A 184 -3.72 0.63 11.05
N ALA A 185 -3.56 1.77 11.72
CA ALA A 185 -3.38 1.83 13.17
C ALA A 185 -4.63 1.35 13.94
N PHE A 186 -5.81 1.41 13.30
CA PHE A 186 -7.07 1.06 13.93
C PHE A 186 -7.39 -0.42 13.72
N ARG A 187 -7.65 -1.10 14.83
CA ARG A 187 -7.92 -2.54 14.84
C ARG A 187 -9.32 -2.89 14.35
N ASP A 188 -10.31 -2.17 14.86
CA ASP A 188 -11.72 -2.40 14.61
C ASP A 188 -12.33 -1.10 14.04
N VAL A 189 -13.26 -1.25 13.10
CA VAL A 189 -13.81 -0.14 12.31
C VAL A 189 -15.32 -0.29 12.26
N ILE A 190 -16.04 0.80 12.53
CA ILE A 190 -17.48 0.91 12.35
C ILE A 190 -17.73 2.03 11.34
N ASP A 191 -18.15 1.65 10.14
CA ASP A 191 -18.53 2.62 9.12
C ASP A 191 -19.89 3.23 9.48
N VAL A 192 -19.96 4.56 9.45
CA VAL A 192 -21.21 5.31 9.64
C VAL A 192 -21.52 6.16 8.41
N PRO A 193 -22.79 6.56 8.21
CA PRO A 193 -23.14 7.52 7.17
C PRO A 193 -22.49 8.89 7.40
N LEU A 194 -22.66 9.83 6.47
CA LEU A 194 -22.04 11.16 6.59
C LEU A 194 -22.51 11.86 7.88
N VAL A 195 -21.55 12.42 8.61
CA VAL A 195 -21.82 13.37 9.70
C VAL A 195 -21.85 14.76 9.09
N VAL A 196 -23.04 15.34 8.99
CA VAL A 196 -23.29 16.67 8.41
C VAL A 196 -24.17 17.47 9.34
N ARG A 197 -23.88 18.76 9.45
CA ARG A 197 -24.70 19.71 10.19
C ARG A 197 -26.11 19.82 9.58
N ARG A 198 -27.12 20.12 10.39
CA ARG A 198 -28.50 20.29 9.89
C ARG A 198 -28.71 21.71 9.41
N LEU A 199 -29.59 21.91 8.42
CA LEU A 199 -29.99 23.25 8.00
C LEU A 199 -30.83 23.92 9.09
N HIS A 200 -30.57 25.20 9.35
CA HIS A 200 -31.40 26.02 10.25
C HIS A 200 -32.47 26.80 9.47
N LYS A 201 -32.21 27.10 8.20
CA LYS A 201 -33.11 27.84 7.32
C LYS A 201 -33.25 27.16 5.97
N THR A 202 -34.39 27.39 5.31
CA THR A 202 -34.57 26.95 3.92
C THR A 202 -33.82 27.89 2.97
N ARG A 203 -33.56 27.40 1.75
CA ARG A 203 -32.92 28.17 0.67
C ARG A 203 -33.62 29.51 0.42
N GLU A 204 -34.95 29.51 0.39
CA GLU A 204 -35.77 30.68 0.08
C GLU A 204 -35.59 31.76 1.14
N LYS A 205 -35.60 31.37 2.42
CA LYS A 205 -35.42 32.29 3.54
C LYS A 205 -34.01 32.89 3.57
N VAL A 206 -32.99 32.09 3.32
CA VAL A 206 -31.60 32.58 3.23
C VAL A 206 -31.44 33.58 2.10
N ARG A 207 -32.03 33.29 0.92
CA ARG A 207 -31.99 34.20 -0.24
C ARG A 207 -32.75 35.49 0.02
N GLU A 208 -33.92 35.44 0.67
CA GLU A 208 -34.69 36.61 1.08
C GLU A 208 -33.87 37.52 2.02
N GLU A 209 -33.27 36.96 3.06
CA GLU A 209 -32.46 37.71 4.03
C GLU A 209 -31.22 38.36 3.38
N LEU A 210 -30.67 37.74 2.34
CA LEU A 210 -29.54 38.25 1.57
C LEU A 210 -29.95 39.16 0.39
N GLY A 211 -31.25 39.36 0.16
CA GLY A 211 -31.77 40.17 -0.96
C GLY A 211 -31.53 39.56 -2.35
N ILE A 212 -31.42 38.24 -2.44
CA ILE A 212 -31.13 37.50 -3.67
C ILE A 212 -32.44 37.05 -4.31
N LEU A 213 -32.63 37.38 -5.60
CA LEU A 213 -33.81 36.95 -6.34
C LEU A 213 -33.72 35.45 -6.66
N ASP A 214 -34.86 34.76 -6.67
CA ASP A 214 -34.84 33.31 -6.84
C ASP A 214 -34.36 32.86 -8.23
N SER A 215 -34.54 33.73 -9.23
CA SER A 215 -34.02 33.56 -10.60
C SER A 215 -32.50 33.79 -10.72
N GLN A 216 -31.85 34.41 -9.74
CA GLN A 216 -30.40 34.65 -9.77
C GLN A 216 -29.62 33.38 -9.41
N LYS A 217 -28.48 33.21 -10.08
CA LYS A 217 -27.56 32.11 -9.83
C LYS A 217 -26.49 32.52 -8.82
N VAL A 218 -26.27 31.65 -7.84
CA VAL A 218 -25.42 31.93 -6.69
C VAL A 218 -24.24 30.96 -6.64
N LEU A 219 -23.03 31.51 -6.65
CA LEU A 219 -21.82 30.80 -6.28
C LEU A 219 -21.52 31.05 -4.80
N ILE A 220 -21.07 30.06 -4.05
CA ILE A 220 -20.48 30.29 -2.72
C ILE A 220 -18.98 29.99 -2.77
N TYR A 221 -18.19 30.96 -2.33
CA TYR A 221 -16.73 30.92 -2.29
C TYR A 221 -16.28 30.59 -0.85
N ASN A 222 -15.75 29.37 -0.65
CA ASN A 222 -15.41 28.85 0.68
C ASN A 222 -14.05 28.11 0.69
N PHE A 223 -13.04 28.73 1.30
CA PHE A 223 -11.69 28.16 1.48
C PHE A 223 -11.35 27.82 2.94
N GLY A 224 -12.36 27.64 3.79
CA GLY A 224 -12.21 26.99 5.10
C GLY A 224 -11.45 27.80 6.16
N GLY A 225 -11.82 29.06 6.35
CA GLY A 225 -11.37 29.92 7.45
C GLY A 225 -9.93 30.44 7.39
N GLN A 226 -9.16 30.07 6.36
CA GLN A 226 -7.90 30.74 6.04
C GLN A 226 -8.16 31.87 5.03
N PRO A 227 -7.56 33.06 5.21
CA PRO A 227 -7.63 34.11 4.22
C PRO A 227 -7.02 33.62 2.91
N ALA A 228 -7.81 33.58 1.84
CA ALA A 228 -7.31 33.16 0.53
C ALA A 228 -6.30 34.17 -0.05
N GLY A 229 -6.36 35.44 0.37
CA GLY A 229 -5.43 36.49 -0.04
C GLY A 229 -5.55 36.93 -1.51
N TRP A 230 -6.58 36.46 -2.24
CA TRP A 230 -6.75 36.75 -3.66
C TRP A 230 -7.66 37.97 -3.90
N LYS A 231 -7.30 38.79 -4.89
CA LYS A 231 -8.12 39.92 -5.35
C LYS A 231 -9.23 39.42 -6.27
N LEU A 232 -10.46 39.41 -5.77
CA LEU A 232 -11.65 39.03 -6.53
C LEU A 232 -12.02 40.15 -7.51
N LYS A 233 -12.44 39.78 -8.72
CA LYS A 233 -12.90 40.73 -9.74
C LYS A 233 -14.27 40.34 -10.27
N LYS A 234 -15.02 41.33 -10.77
CA LYS A 234 -16.37 41.14 -11.28
C LYS A 234 -16.41 40.12 -12.43
N GLU A 235 -15.38 40.09 -13.27
CA GLU A 235 -15.29 39.26 -14.48
C GLU A 235 -15.07 37.77 -14.19
N TYR A 236 -14.84 37.40 -12.93
CA TYR A 236 -14.58 36.00 -12.57
C TYR A 236 -15.87 35.17 -12.58
N LEU A 237 -17.04 35.80 -12.48
CA LEU A 237 -18.33 35.13 -12.53
C LEU A 237 -18.96 35.25 -13.93
N PRO A 238 -19.78 34.26 -14.35
CA PRO A 238 -20.63 34.44 -15.52
C PRO A 238 -21.61 35.60 -15.35
N GLU A 239 -22.11 36.13 -16.46
CA GLU A 239 -23.04 37.27 -16.41
C GLU A 239 -24.31 36.94 -15.61
N GLY A 240 -24.72 37.85 -14.73
CA GLY A 240 -25.91 37.69 -13.87
C GLY A 240 -25.72 36.85 -12.61
N TRP A 241 -24.53 36.29 -12.38
CA TRP A 241 -24.23 35.52 -11.15
C TRP A 241 -23.81 36.44 -9.99
N ILE A 242 -24.14 35.98 -8.79
CA ILE A 242 -23.70 36.57 -7.52
C ILE A 242 -22.82 35.56 -6.77
N CYS A 243 -21.81 36.04 -6.05
CA CYS A 243 -20.94 35.18 -5.23
C CYS A 243 -21.01 35.52 -3.74
N LEU A 244 -21.33 34.54 -2.90
CA LEU A 244 -21.25 34.63 -1.44
C LEU A 244 -19.82 34.33 -0.97
N VAL A 245 -19.18 35.25 -0.27
CA VAL A 245 -17.79 35.10 0.18
C VAL A 245 -17.72 34.78 1.66
N CYS A 246 -17.29 33.56 1.99
CA CYS A 246 -17.07 33.13 3.37
C CYS A 246 -15.71 33.61 3.90
N GLY A 247 -15.69 34.15 5.12
CA GLY A 247 -14.44 34.45 5.84
C GLY A 247 -13.62 35.64 5.32
N ALA A 248 -14.23 36.55 4.54
CA ALA A 248 -13.55 37.77 4.11
C ALA A 248 -13.22 38.70 5.29
N SER A 249 -12.06 39.37 5.26
CA SER A 249 -11.70 40.37 6.28
C SER A 249 -12.56 41.63 6.16
N GLU A 250 -12.76 42.36 7.26
CA GLU A 250 -13.56 43.61 7.31
C GLU A 250 -13.10 44.63 6.28
N ASP A 251 -11.79 44.75 6.09
CA ASP A 251 -11.19 45.70 5.15
C ASP A 251 -11.01 45.15 3.72
N GLN A 252 -11.55 43.96 3.41
CA GLN A 252 -11.41 43.39 2.07
C GLN A 252 -12.39 44.05 1.09
N GLU A 253 -11.86 44.80 0.13
CA GLU A 253 -12.66 45.27 -1.02
C GLU A 253 -13.14 44.08 -1.85
N ILE A 254 -14.44 44.00 -2.06
CA ILE A 254 -15.08 42.99 -2.91
C ILE A 254 -15.91 43.65 -4.03
N PRO A 255 -16.00 43.04 -5.23
CA PRO A 255 -16.79 43.60 -6.32
C PRO A 255 -18.29 43.61 -6.03
N SER A 256 -19.07 44.42 -6.75
CA SER A 256 -20.51 44.63 -6.48
C SER A 256 -21.39 43.39 -6.69
N ASN A 257 -20.95 42.40 -7.45
CA ASN A 257 -21.61 41.10 -7.61
C ASN A 257 -21.13 40.04 -6.59
N PHE A 258 -20.38 40.45 -5.57
CA PHE A 258 -19.96 39.61 -4.46
C PHE A 258 -20.60 40.13 -3.16
N ILE A 259 -21.10 39.22 -2.34
CA ILE A 259 -21.70 39.53 -1.04
C ILE A 259 -20.83 38.91 0.03
N LYS A 260 -20.37 39.74 0.97
CA LYS A 260 -19.62 39.28 2.13
C LYS A 260 -20.56 38.68 3.15
N LEU A 261 -20.32 37.43 3.54
CA LEU A 261 -21.05 36.82 4.65
C LEU A 261 -20.43 37.26 5.99
N PRO A 262 -21.27 37.56 7.01
CA PRO A 262 -20.82 37.75 8.39
C PRO A 262 -19.98 36.57 8.90
N LYS A 263 -19.05 36.83 9.83
CA LYS A 263 -18.15 35.79 10.38
C LYS A 263 -18.90 34.67 11.11
N ASP A 264 -20.04 35.02 11.71
CA ASP A 264 -20.96 34.16 12.45
C ASP A 264 -22.10 33.62 11.57
N PHE A 265 -22.08 33.88 10.25
CA PHE A 265 -23.08 33.34 9.35
C PHE A 265 -23.01 31.82 9.30
N TYR A 266 -24.17 31.17 9.45
CA TYR A 266 -24.23 29.72 9.43
C TYR A 266 -23.96 29.18 8.02
N THR A 267 -22.73 28.71 7.80
CA THR A 267 -22.24 28.32 6.47
C THR A 267 -23.07 27.22 5.79
N PRO A 268 -23.59 26.18 6.49
CA PRO A 268 -24.42 25.16 5.86
C PRO A 268 -25.66 25.71 5.14
N ASP A 269 -26.34 26.69 5.74
CA ASP A 269 -27.47 27.39 5.14
C ASP A 269 -27.07 28.15 3.86
N ALA A 270 -25.90 28.80 3.87
CA ALA A 270 -25.37 29.48 2.69
C ALA A 270 -25.02 28.51 1.56
N ILE A 271 -24.46 27.33 1.90
CA ILE A 271 -24.16 26.28 0.92
C ILE A 271 -25.46 25.81 0.26
N ALA A 272 -26.47 25.43 1.06
CA ALA A 272 -27.75 24.97 0.54
C ALA A 272 -28.51 26.04 -0.27
N ALA A 273 -28.30 27.32 0.04
CA ALA A 273 -28.86 28.44 -0.70
C ALA A 273 -28.18 28.73 -2.05
N SER A 274 -27.03 28.10 -2.32
CA SER A 274 -26.20 28.32 -3.50
C SER A 274 -26.48 27.32 -4.63
N ASP A 275 -26.18 27.69 -5.87
CA ASP A 275 -26.26 26.81 -7.04
C ASP A 275 -24.95 26.05 -7.27
N VAL A 276 -23.81 26.63 -6.93
CA VAL A 276 -22.48 26.02 -7.06
C VAL A 276 -21.60 26.44 -5.86
N LEU A 277 -20.77 25.53 -5.37
CA LEU A 277 -19.77 25.78 -4.34
C LEU A 277 -18.38 25.79 -4.98
N LEU A 278 -17.58 26.82 -4.71
CA LEU A 278 -16.18 26.94 -5.11
C LEU A 278 -15.29 26.92 -3.87
N GLY A 279 -14.35 25.97 -3.80
CA GLY A 279 -13.49 25.86 -2.64
C GLY A 279 -12.38 24.81 -2.74
N LYS A 280 -11.82 24.47 -1.58
CA LYS A 280 -10.90 23.33 -1.41
C LYS A 280 -11.66 22.12 -0.90
N ILE A 281 -11.18 20.92 -1.24
CA ILE A 281 -11.80 19.65 -0.81
C ILE A 281 -11.28 19.20 0.55
N GLY A 282 -11.97 19.61 1.61
CA GLY A 282 -11.87 19.01 2.94
C GLY A 282 -13.15 18.27 3.31
N TYR A 283 -13.10 17.40 4.33
CA TYR A 283 -14.24 16.56 4.73
C TYR A 283 -15.51 17.40 4.97
N GLY A 284 -15.44 18.49 5.75
CA GLY A 284 -16.60 19.35 6.04
C GLY A 284 -17.28 19.88 4.78
N THR A 285 -16.53 20.60 3.94
CA THR A 285 -16.99 21.13 2.65
C THR A 285 -17.58 20.04 1.75
N THR A 286 -16.90 18.90 1.67
CA THR A 286 -17.32 17.79 0.82
C THR A 286 -18.61 17.16 1.32
N SER A 287 -18.71 16.92 2.63
CA SER A 287 -19.88 16.31 3.26
C SER A 287 -21.13 17.17 3.13
N GLU A 288 -21.00 18.50 3.29
CA GLU A 288 -22.10 19.46 3.14
C GLU A 288 -22.54 19.60 1.67
N ALA A 289 -21.59 19.68 0.73
CA ALA A 289 -21.89 19.71 -0.69
C ALA A 289 -22.68 18.49 -1.16
N LEU A 290 -22.26 17.28 -0.73
CA LEU A 290 -22.95 16.04 -1.05
C LEU A 290 -24.33 15.97 -0.40
N ALA A 291 -24.44 16.28 0.88
CA ALA A 291 -25.71 16.21 1.62
C ALA A 291 -26.76 17.18 1.08
N TYR A 292 -26.36 18.40 0.70
CA TYR A 292 -27.27 19.41 0.15
C TYR A 292 -27.34 19.39 -1.38
N LYS A 293 -26.66 18.42 -2.02
CA LYS A 293 -26.65 18.21 -3.48
C LYS A 293 -26.22 19.45 -4.25
N VAL A 294 -25.22 20.15 -3.74
CA VAL A 294 -24.64 21.35 -4.36
C VAL A 294 -23.37 20.93 -5.14
N PRO A 295 -23.31 21.15 -6.46
CA PRO A 295 -22.10 20.92 -7.25
C PRO A 295 -20.89 21.69 -6.71
N LEU A 296 -19.77 20.99 -6.57
CA LEU A 296 -18.52 21.51 -6.02
C LEU A 296 -17.46 21.69 -7.12
N VAL A 297 -17.15 22.94 -7.44
CA VAL A 297 -15.93 23.29 -8.17
C VAL A 297 -14.77 23.35 -7.18
N PHE A 298 -13.78 22.47 -7.33
CA PHE A 298 -12.68 22.39 -6.39
C PHE A 298 -11.32 22.60 -7.02
N VAL A 299 -10.38 23.10 -6.22
CA VAL A 299 -8.97 23.25 -6.60
C VAL A 299 -8.14 22.28 -5.78
N ARG A 300 -7.21 21.59 -6.46
CA ARG A 300 -6.31 20.62 -5.83
C ARG A 300 -5.35 21.28 -4.85
N ARG A 301 -4.98 20.52 -3.83
CA ARG A 301 -3.95 20.89 -2.86
C ARG A 301 -2.71 20.03 -3.04
N ASP A 302 -1.57 20.68 -2.95
CA ASP A 302 -0.29 20.00 -2.98
C ASP A 302 -0.01 19.42 -1.58
N HIS A 303 0.48 18.18 -1.53
CA HIS A 303 0.92 17.49 -0.31
C HIS A 303 -0.15 17.28 0.77
N PHE A 304 -1.40 16.97 0.37
CA PHE A 304 -2.45 16.57 1.30
C PHE A 304 -3.07 15.21 0.95
N ASN A 305 -2.61 14.16 1.64
CA ASN A 305 -2.85 12.75 1.28
C ASN A 305 -4.31 12.29 1.44
N GLU A 306 -5.16 13.04 2.16
CA GLU A 306 -6.61 12.79 2.26
C GLU A 306 -7.33 13.10 0.93
N GLU A 307 -6.80 14.05 0.17
CA GLU A 307 -7.48 14.65 -0.97
C GLU A 307 -7.95 13.65 -2.04
N PRO A 308 -7.15 12.65 -2.48
CA PRO A 308 -7.58 11.70 -3.50
C PRO A 308 -8.81 10.88 -3.09
N PHE A 309 -9.00 10.62 -1.79
CA PHE A 309 -10.12 9.82 -1.29
C PHE A 309 -11.43 10.62 -1.29
N LEU A 310 -11.37 11.89 -0.87
CA LEU A 310 -12.51 12.81 -0.97
C LEU A 310 -12.87 13.09 -2.43
N ARG A 311 -11.87 13.27 -3.29
CA ARG A 311 -12.08 13.43 -4.73
C ARG A 311 -12.83 12.25 -5.32
N ASN A 312 -12.38 11.02 -5.07
CA ASN A 312 -13.05 9.82 -5.56
C ASN A 312 -14.51 9.76 -5.09
N MET A 313 -14.78 10.18 -3.85
CA MET A 313 -16.14 10.26 -3.33
C MET A 313 -17.00 11.29 -4.10
N ILE A 314 -16.48 12.50 -4.34
CA ILE A 314 -17.18 13.55 -5.09
C ILE A 314 -17.45 13.12 -6.53
N GLU A 315 -16.48 12.50 -7.20
CA GLU A 315 -16.60 12.02 -8.57
C GLU A 315 -17.62 10.88 -8.67
N HIS A 316 -17.61 9.95 -7.71
CA HIS A 316 -18.57 8.85 -7.63
C HIS A 316 -20.01 9.34 -7.58
N TYR A 317 -20.28 10.38 -6.78
CA TYR A 317 -21.61 10.97 -6.64
C TYR A 317 -21.90 12.09 -7.66
N GLN A 318 -21.10 12.21 -8.72
CA GLN A 318 -21.29 13.19 -9.81
C GLN A 318 -21.41 14.63 -9.29
N ALA A 319 -20.67 14.96 -8.24
CA ALA A 319 -20.88 16.18 -7.48
C ALA A 319 -19.77 17.22 -7.65
N GLY A 320 -18.78 17.00 -8.53
CA GLY A 320 -17.69 17.97 -8.63
C GLY A 320 -17.01 18.13 -9.98
N VAL A 321 -16.38 19.29 -10.11
CA VAL A 321 -15.57 19.71 -11.26
C VAL A 321 -14.23 20.21 -10.72
N GLU A 322 -13.13 19.61 -11.19
CA GLU A 322 -11.79 20.09 -10.86
C GLU A 322 -11.47 21.35 -11.67
N MET A 323 -11.02 22.41 -10.97
CA MET A 323 -10.44 23.62 -11.55
C MET A 323 -8.94 23.65 -11.28
N ILE A 324 -8.14 23.87 -12.33
CA ILE A 324 -6.69 24.02 -12.17
C ILE A 324 -6.36 25.34 -11.48
N ARG A 325 -5.31 25.34 -10.64
CA ARG A 325 -4.89 26.51 -9.83
C ARG A 325 -4.64 27.76 -10.67
N ARG A 326 -4.10 27.61 -11.88
CA ARG A 326 -3.88 28.74 -12.81
C ARG A 326 -5.18 29.48 -13.14
N ASP A 327 -6.25 28.74 -13.42
CA ASP A 327 -7.52 29.30 -13.86
C ASP A 327 -8.26 29.94 -12.68
N LEU A 328 -8.10 29.39 -11.47
CA LEU A 328 -8.56 30.03 -10.23
C LEU A 328 -7.93 31.42 -10.07
N LEU A 329 -6.60 31.51 -10.18
CA LEU A 329 -5.86 32.76 -9.95
C LEU A 329 -6.09 33.80 -11.04
N ASN A 330 -6.27 33.36 -12.29
CA ASN A 330 -6.54 34.24 -13.43
C ASN A 330 -8.02 34.62 -13.57
N GLY A 331 -8.91 34.02 -12.78
CA GLY A 331 -10.33 34.32 -12.84
C GLY A 331 -11.10 33.63 -13.96
N CYS A 332 -10.55 32.59 -14.56
CA CYS A 332 -11.20 31.83 -15.64
C CYS A 332 -12.22 30.83 -15.07
N TRP A 333 -13.13 31.26 -14.18
CA TRP A 333 -14.02 30.35 -13.45
C TRP A 333 -15.26 29.96 -14.25
N ALA A 334 -15.74 30.82 -15.16
CA ALA A 334 -17.00 30.64 -15.87
C ALA A 334 -17.18 29.26 -16.53
N PRO A 335 -16.20 28.70 -17.28
CA PRO A 335 -16.36 27.37 -17.89
C PRO A 335 -16.57 26.25 -16.88
N TYR A 336 -15.95 26.37 -15.69
CA TYR A 336 -16.07 25.37 -14.62
C TYR A 336 -17.41 25.49 -13.89
N ILE A 337 -17.90 26.71 -13.68
CA ILE A 337 -19.20 27.00 -13.08
C ILE A 337 -20.33 26.52 -14.00
N GLU A 338 -20.25 26.84 -15.28
CA GLU A 338 -21.22 26.40 -16.30
C GLU A 338 -21.23 24.88 -16.46
N ARG A 339 -20.09 24.21 -16.31
CA ARG A 339 -20.06 22.75 -16.24
C ARG A 339 -20.68 22.23 -14.95
N ALA A 340 -20.36 22.82 -13.80
CA ALA A 340 -20.83 22.36 -12.50
C ALA A 340 -22.35 22.42 -12.38
N ILE A 341 -23.01 23.46 -12.91
CA ILE A 341 -24.47 23.57 -12.86
C ILE A 341 -25.20 22.52 -13.72
N THR A 342 -24.51 21.87 -14.66
CA THR A 342 -25.09 20.74 -15.43
C THR A 342 -25.04 19.42 -14.68
N LEU A 343 -24.26 19.34 -13.59
CA LEU A 343 -24.17 18.15 -12.77
C LEU A 343 -25.47 17.89 -12.02
N LYS A 344 -25.72 16.61 -11.74
CA LYS A 344 -26.85 16.15 -10.91
C LYS A 344 -26.29 15.35 -9.75
N PRO A 345 -25.81 16.00 -8.67
CA PRO A 345 -25.27 15.30 -7.51
C PRO A 345 -26.25 14.23 -7.03
N CYS A 346 -25.78 12.99 -6.98
CA CYS A 346 -26.63 11.81 -6.79
C CYS A 346 -26.40 11.13 -5.44
N TYR A 347 -25.90 11.86 -4.44
CA TYR A 347 -25.71 11.32 -3.09
C TYR A 347 -27.04 10.76 -2.56
N ASP A 348 -27.05 9.46 -2.30
CA ASP A 348 -28.18 8.65 -1.85
C ASP A 348 -27.89 7.93 -0.52
N GLY A 349 -26.70 8.13 0.04
CA GLY A 349 -26.33 7.65 1.37
C GLY A 349 -27.05 8.41 2.49
N GLY A 350 -27.02 7.84 3.70
CA GLY A 350 -27.50 8.54 4.89
C GLY A 350 -26.69 9.82 5.15
N VAL A 351 -27.36 10.97 5.14
CA VAL A 351 -26.81 12.24 5.70
C VAL A 351 -26.99 12.31 7.21
N ASN A 352 -27.78 11.38 7.71
CA ASN A 352 -27.93 11.04 9.09
C ASN A 352 -27.02 9.84 9.36
N GLY A 353 -25.72 10.12 9.39
CA GLY A 353 -24.85 9.50 10.40
C GLY A 353 -25.51 9.53 11.78
N GLY A 354 -26.63 10.27 11.92
CA GLY A 354 -27.66 10.20 12.91
C GLY A 354 -28.85 9.21 12.96
N GLU A 355 -29.38 8.62 11.89
CA GLU A 355 -30.66 7.88 11.95
C GLU A 355 -30.75 6.86 10.80
N ALA A 356 -30.11 5.71 10.94
CA ALA A 356 -30.41 4.60 10.05
C ALA A 356 -30.62 3.34 10.88
N ASP A 357 -31.80 2.77 10.69
CA ASP A 357 -32.15 1.42 11.11
C ASP A 357 -30.98 0.48 10.78
N ILE A 358 -30.48 -0.25 11.79
CA ILE A 358 -29.34 -1.14 11.65
C ILE A 358 -29.76 -2.33 10.80
N LYS A 359 -29.80 -2.13 9.48
CA LYS A 359 -29.56 -3.20 8.52
C LYS A 359 -28.06 -3.18 8.28
N VAL A 360 -27.37 -4.10 8.96
CA VAL A 360 -26.07 -4.61 8.50
C VAL A 360 -26.30 -5.15 7.10
N ARG A 361 -26.20 -4.28 6.10
CA ARG A 361 -26.21 -4.67 4.70
C ARG A 361 -24.76 -4.92 4.34
N LEU A 362 -24.30 -6.12 4.68
CA LEU A 362 -23.12 -6.73 4.07
C LEU A 362 -23.45 -7.08 2.62
N ASP A 363 -23.62 -6.07 1.76
CA ASP A 363 -23.64 -6.25 0.30
C ASP A 363 -22.25 -5.94 -0.27
N LEU A 364 -21.24 -6.66 0.24
CA LEU A 364 -20.12 -7.15 -0.56
C LEU A 364 -19.83 -8.56 -0.04
N GLY A 365 -20.49 -9.53 -0.64
CA GLY A 365 -20.59 -10.91 -0.15
C GLY A 365 -19.24 -11.63 -0.07
N TYR A 366 -18.93 -12.17 1.11
CA TYR A 366 -18.07 -13.34 1.27
C TYR A 366 -18.55 -14.17 2.49
N PRO A 367 -18.71 -15.52 2.36
CA PRO A 367 -19.31 -16.36 3.40
C PRO A 367 -18.42 -16.61 4.65
N LYS A 368 -19.10 -16.96 5.75
CA LYS A 368 -18.61 -17.13 7.15
C LYS A 368 -17.63 -18.32 7.38
N ARG A 369 -17.14 -18.40 8.62
CA ARG A 369 -15.85 -18.91 9.14
C ARG A 369 -16.03 -20.00 10.21
N GLU A 370 -15.07 -20.93 10.35
CA GLU A 370 -14.78 -21.71 11.58
C GLU A 370 -13.24 -21.74 11.75
N SER A 371 -12.65 -20.90 12.63
CA SER A 371 -12.23 -21.10 14.04
C SER A 371 -10.80 -21.70 14.21
N PHE A 372 -9.83 -20.83 14.54
CA PHE A 372 -8.54 -21.20 15.15
C PHE A 372 -8.18 -20.18 16.25
N LYS A 373 -7.80 -20.70 17.43
CA LYS A 373 -7.44 -19.94 18.64
C LYS A 373 -5.98 -19.46 18.58
N TYR A 374 -5.78 -18.23 19.06
CA TYR A 374 -4.48 -17.55 19.18
C TYR A 374 -3.75 -17.94 20.47
N LEU A 375 -2.45 -18.18 20.37
CA LEU A 375 -1.46 -17.94 21.43
C LEU A 375 -0.72 -16.66 21.03
N GLY A 376 -0.75 -15.65 21.89
CA GLY A 376 -0.13 -14.35 21.63
C GLY A 376 1.32 -14.28 22.12
N SER A 377 2.10 -13.41 21.48
CA SER A 377 3.12 -12.52 22.10
C SER A 377 4.02 -11.88 21.02
N SER A 378 4.26 -10.57 21.15
CA SER A 378 5.40 -9.77 20.65
C SER A 378 5.96 -10.07 19.24
N ILE A 379 5.74 -9.15 18.29
CA ILE A 379 6.63 -9.03 17.12
C ILE A 379 7.77 -8.08 17.53
N ASP A 380 8.88 -8.69 17.91
CA ASP A 380 10.15 -8.02 18.12
C ASP A 380 10.66 -7.46 16.78
N VAL A 381 10.98 -6.17 16.73
CA VAL A 381 11.47 -5.47 15.53
C VAL A 381 13.00 -5.61 15.40
N ASN A 382 13.64 -6.38 16.30
CA ASN A 382 15.03 -6.82 16.18
C ASN A 382 15.11 -8.35 16.21
N ALA A 383 14.98 -9.01 15.07
CA ALA A 383 15.35 -10.43 14.94
C ALA A 383 15.91 -10.75 13.54
N THR A 384 17.07 -10.16 13.25
CA THR A 384 18.14 -10.87 12.56
C THR A 384 18.67 -11.92 13.56
N HIS A 385 18.78 -13.18 13.14
CA HIS A 385 19.17 -14.40 13.88
C HIS A 385 17.99 -15.28 14.35
N ILE A 386 17.71 -16.34 13.58
CA ILE A 386 18.01 -17.75 13.90
C ILE A 386 17.65 -18.54 12.61
N ILE A 387 18.63 -18.67 11.72
CA ILE A 387 18.79 -19.86 10.87
C ILE A 387 19.73 -20.75 11.68
N GLY A 388 19.38 -22.01 11.88
CA GLY A 388 20.06 -22.94 12.79
C GLY A 388 21.59 -22.81 12.76
N LEU A 389 22.14 -22.30 13.87
CA LEU A 389 23.54 -22.48 14.25
C LEU A 389 23.71 -23.97 14.64
N THR A 390 24.90 -24.54 14.45
CA THR A 390 25.19 -25.95 14.73
C THR A 390 24.51 -26.46 16.03
N LEU A 391 23.61 -27.46 15.91
CA LEU A 391 23.00 -28.33 16.96
C LEU A 391 22.01 -27.73 18.02
N MET A 392 20.72 -28.12 17.99
CA MET A 392 20.09 -29.15 18.88
C MET A 392 18.55 -29.32 18.73
N LYS A 393 18.10 -30.51 19.17
CA LYS A 393 16.85 -31.33 19.07
C LYS A 393 15.51 -30.88 19.75
N TRP A 394 14.43 -31.51 19.22
CA TRP A 394 13.13 -32.02 19.81
C TRP A 394 11.93 -31.04 20.01
N ARG A 395 10.62 -31.42 20.04
CA ARG A 395 9.71 -32.45 19.41
C ARG A 395 8.23 -32.05 19.70
N LEU A 396 7.34 -32.44 18.78
CA LEU A 396 5.85 -32.48 18.67
C LEU A 396 4.95 -32.54 19.94
N ASP A 397 3.67 -32.09 19.82
CA ASP A 397 2.54 -33.04 19.73
C ASP A 397 1.20 -32.56 19.11
N SER A 398 0.68 -33.41 18.20
CA SER A 398 -0.72 -33.81 17.85
C SER A 398 -1.88 -32.80 17.76
N GLY A 399 -2.91 -32.92 16.89
CA GLY A 399 -3.39 -33.95 15.97
C GLY A 399 -4.68 -33.41 15.26
N VAL A 400 -4.97 -33.74 13.99
CA VAL A 400 -5.75 -34.91 13.49
C VAL A 400 -7.17 -34.51 12.97
N LEU A 401 -7.38 -34.66 11.64
CA LEU A 401 -8.57 -35.15 10.86
C LEU A 401 -9.94 -34.40 10.95
N ARG A 402 -10.92 -34.42 10.00
CA ARG A 402 -11.14 -34.98 8.64
C ARG A 402 -12.39 -34.35 7.97
N TYR A 403 -12.30 -34.27 6.64
CA TYR A 403 -13.23 -34.24 5.47
C TYR A 403 -14.74 -34.66 5.47
N LYS A 404 -15.44 -34.18 4.39
CA LYS A 404 -16.66 -34.65 3.63
C LYS A 404 -17.98 -33.89 3.89
N ASN A 405 -18.91 -33.62 2.96
CA ASN A 405 -19.03 -33.58 1.48
C ASN A 405 -20.48 -33.10 1.13
N VAL A 406 -20.64 -32.23 0.12
CA VAL A 406 -21.68 -32.26 -0.98
C VAL A 406 -23.13 -31.69 -0.72
N PRO A 407 -23.80 -31.09 -1.75
CA PRO A 407 -24.77 -29.94 -1.72
C PRO A 407 -26.24 -30.39 -2.03
N PRO A 408 -27.17 -29.67 -2.74
CA PRO A 408 -27.38 -28.24 -3.12
C PRO A 408 -28.85 -27.72 -2.90
N LYS A 409 -29.13 -26.42 -3.18
CA LYS A 409 -30.21 -25.92 -4.09
C LYS A 409 -30.69 -24.48 -3.79
N LEU A 410 -30.91 -23.75 -4.88
CA LEU A 410 -31.64 -22.48 -4.97
C LEU A 410 -33.11 -22.63 -4.56
N LYS A 411 -33.71 -21.56 -4.01
CA LYS A 411 -35.10 -21.17 -4.29
C LYS A 411 -35.33 -19.67 -4.10
N ALA A 412 -36.26 -19.18 -4.90
CA ALA A 412 -36.56 -17.79 -5.22
C ALA A 412 -37.50 -17.08 -4.22
N SER A 413 -37.43 -15.75 -4.27
CA SER A 413 -38.48 -14.73 -4.04
C SER A 413 -39.76 -15.11 -3.31
N GLN A 414 -40.04 -14.41 -2.21
CA GLN A 414 -41.40 -14.08 -1.77
C GLN A 414 -41.43 -12.67 -1.13
N GLU A 415 -42.31 -11.83 -1.67
CA GLU A 415 -42.76 -10.56 -1.10
C GLU A 415 -43.77 -10.77 0.03
N LEU A 416 -44.00 -9.68 0.80
CA LEU A 416 -45.15 -9.28 1.65
C LEU A 416 -44.82 -9.12 3.15
N PRO A 417 -45.56 -8.27 3.91
CA PRO A 417 -46.10 -6.95 3.57
C PRO A 417 -45.79 -5.89 4.67
N CYS A 418 -46.06 -4.61 4.36
CA CYS A 418 -46.19 -3.53 5.34
C CYS A 418 -47.22 -3.88 6.42
N SER A 419 -46.90 -3.61 7.68
CA SER A 419 -47.87 -3.39 8.75
C SER A 419 -47.54 -2.09 9.46
N GLU A 420 -48.44 -1.11 9.29
CA GLU A 420 -48.61 0.04 10.16
C GLU A 420 -49.05 -0.43 11.57
N ASP A 421 -48.76 0.41 12.56
CA ASP A 421 -49.15 0.39 13.99
C ASP A 421 -48.09 -0.03 15.01
N ALA A 422 -47.38 0.98 15.51
CA ALA A 422 -47.01 1.09 16.94
C ALA A 422 -46.67 2.55 17.28
N SER A 423 -47.71 3.31 17.63
CA SER A 423 -47.63 4.55 18.40
C SER A 423 -47.08 4.25 19.81
N CYS A 424 -45.78 4.42 19.98
CA CYS A 424 -45.16 4.63 21.29
C CYS A 424 -44.03 5.65 21.09
N GLY A 425 -44.14 6.82 21.71
CA GLY A 425 -43.16 7.89 21.59
C GLY A 425 -41.77 7.40 22.01
N ASN A 426 -40.83 7.40 21.09
CA ASN A 426 -39.43 7.09 21.34
C ASN A 426 -38.59 8.35 21.09
N GLU A 427 -38.27 9.08 22.15
CA GLU A 427 -37.23 10.11 22.14
C GLU A 427 -35.83 9.53 21.79
N ASP A 428 -35.68 8.20 21.76
CA ASP A 428 -34.48 7.48 21.30
C ASP A 428 -34.33 7.38 19.77
N ALA A 429 -35.33 7.83 18.99
CA ALA A 429 -35.25 7.81 17.53
C ALA A 429 -34.29 8.89 17.00
N GLU A 430 -34.22 10.07 17.61
CA GLU A 430 -33.58 11.26 17.03
C GLU A 430 -32.04 11.34 17.16
N MET A 431 -31.40 10.47 17.96
CA MET A 431 -29.98 10.61 18.33
C MET A 431 -29.03 10.04 17.28
N ASN A 432 -27.97 10.80 17.00
CA ASN A 432 -27.05 10.44 15.93
C ASN A 432 -26.41 9.02 16.06
N VAL A 433 -26.28 8.15 15.02
CA VAL A 433 -25.66 6.80 15.03
C VAL A 433 -24.28 6.84 15.65
N ALA A 434 -23.44 7.83 15.32
CA ALA A 434 -22.15 7.98 15.98
C ALA A 434 -22.33 8.25 17.49
N ALA A 435 -23.20 9.19 17.88
CA ALA A 435 -23.52 9.47 19.28
C ALA A 435 -24.11 8.25 20.02
N ARG A 436 -24.94 7.46 19.33
CA ARG A 436 -25.54 6.23 19.85
C ARG A 436 -24.50 5.15 20.10
N ILE A 437 -23.61 4.92 19.13
CA ILE A 437 -22.47 4.00 19.29
C ILE A 437 -21.61 4.45 20.48
N LEU A 438 -21.36 5.75 20.62
CA LEU A 438 -20.57 6.31 21.71
C LEU A 438 -21.25 6.11 23.08
N GLN A 439 -22.55 6.39 23.19
CA GLN A 439 -23.35 6.14 24.40
C GLN A 439 -23.37 4.65 24.77
N ASP A 440 -23.65 3.79 23.80
CA ASP A 440 -23.66 2.35 24.00
C ASP A 440 -22.27 1.83 24.43
N THR A 441 -21.21 2.35 23.83
CA THR A 441 -19.83 2.02 24.21
C THR A 441 -19.53 2.47 25.63
N ALA A 442 -19.85 3.72 26.00
CA ALA A 442 -19.66 4.24 27.35
C ALA A 442 -20.43 3.46 28.43
N THR A 443 -21.60 2.90 28.08
CA THR A 443 -22.39 2.03 28.97
C THR A 443 -21.93 0.56 29.00
N GLY A 444 -20.89 0.20 28.26
CA GLY A 444 -20.32 -1.14 28.27
C GLY A 444 -20.84 -2.10 27.19
N LYS A 445 -21.67 -1.63 26.25
CA LYS A 445 -22.08 -2.46 25.11
C LYS A 445 -20.92 -2.61 24.13
N HIS A 446 -20.79 -3.81 23.57
CA HIS A 446 -19.77 -4.13 22.58
C HIS A 446 -20.36 -4.12 21.17
N HIS A 447 -19.89 -3.22 20.33
CA HIS A 447 -20.26 -3.14 18.91
C HIS A 447 -19.29 -3.90 18.00
N THR A 448 -18.15 -4.32 18.53
CA THR A 448 -17.13 -5.04 17.76
C THR A 448 -17.40 -6.55 17.82
N SER A 449 -17.37 -7.21 16.66
CA SER A 449 -17.42 -8.67 16.66
C SER A 449 -16.10 -9.20 17.22
N HIS A 450 -16.15 -10.04 18.25
CA HIS A 450 -14.99 -10.84 18.69
C HIS A 450 -14.43 -11.76 17.58
N GLY A 451 -15.01 -11.77 16.37
CA GLY A 451 -14.61 -12.57 15.23
C GLY A 451 -13.74 -11.84 14.20
N LEU A 452 -12.44 -11.68 14.48
CA LEU A 452 -11.34 -11.34 13.54
C LEU A 452 -11.78 -10.73 12.16
N SER A 453 -11.69 -9.42 11.95
CA SER A 453 -12.13 -8.72 10.71
C SER A 453 -11.45 -9.19 9.41
N GLY A 454 -12.00 -8.84 8.23
CA GLY A 454 -11.41 -9.11 6.91
C GLY A 454 -10.06 -8.42 6.67
N ALA A 455 -9.85 -7.23 7.25
CA ALA A 455 -8.55 -6.57 7.28
C ALA A 455 -7.57 -7.31 8.22
N ARG A 456 -8.06 -7.85 9.35
CA ARG A 456 -7.28 -8.81 10.15
C ARG A 456 -7.01 -10.08 9.37
N ARG A 457 -7.93 -10.63 8.55
CA ARG A 457 -7.65 -11.77 7.65
C ARG A 457 -6.65 -11.43 6.55
N LEU A 458 -6.70 -10.23 5.98
CA LEU A 458 -5.79 -9.80 4.93
C LEU A 458 -4.40 -9.52 5.51
N ARG A 459 -4.32 -8.83 6.65
CA ARG A 459 -3.08 -8.64 7.42
C ARG A 459 -2.54 -9.98 7.91
N ASP A 460 -3.38 -10.84 8.48
CA ASP A 460 -3.00 -12.19 8.91
C ASP A 460 -2.65 -13.06 7.70
N ALA A 461 -3.24 -12.87 6.52
CA ALA A 461 -2.87 -13.56 5.28
C ALA A 461 -1.57 -13.00 4.67
N ILE A 462 -1.30 -11.71 4.79
CA ILE A 462 -0.03 -11.06 4.43
C ILE A 462 1.07 -11.54 5.37
N VAL A 463 0.82 -11.56 6.68
CA VAL A 463 1.74 -12.06 7.70
C VAL A 463 1.93 -13.57 7.61
N LEU A 464 0.85 -14.35 7.38
CA LEU A 464 0.92 -15.79 7.11
C LEU A 464 1.64 -16.04 5.79
N GLY A 465 1.36 -15.30 4.73
CA GLY A 465 2.06 -15.36 3.46
C GLY A 465 3.55 -15.10 3.64
N TYR A 466 3.90 -14.07 4.39
CA TYR A 466 5.27 -13.75 4.79
C TYR A 466 5.93 -14.86 5.63
N GLN A 467 5.20 -15.49 6.55
CA GLN A 467 5.68 -16.63 7.32
C GLN A 467 5.83 -17.90 6.46
N LEU A 468 4.90 -18.17 5.53
CA LEU A 468 4.92 -19.29 4.59
C LEU A 468 6.04 -19.15 3.54
N GLN A 469 6.38 -17.91 3.14
CA GLN A 469 7.55 -17.63 2.30
C GLN A 469 8.85 -18.15 2.93
N ARG A 470 8.90 -18.24 4.27
CA ARG A 470 10.06 -18.71 5.04
C ARG A 470 10.04 -20.21 5.34
N ILE A 471 9.02 -20.94 4.89
CA ILE A 471 8.89 -22.39 5.03
C ILE A 471 9.23 -23.07 3.69
N THR A 472 10.22 -23.96 3.70
CA THR A 472 10.61 -24.78 2.54
C THR A 472 9.44 -25.66 2.07
N GLY A 473 9.19 -25.71 0.76
CA GLY A 473 8.13 -26.53 0.14
C GLY A 473 6.72 -25.94 0.12
N LYS A 474 6.51 -24.69 0.58
CA LYS A 474 5.24 -23.95 0.50
C LYS A 474 5.13 -23.05 -0.74
N ASP A 475 5.69 -23.49 -1.86
CA ASP A 475 5.61 -22.75 -3.13
C ASP A 475 4.26 -22.98 -3.80
N ILE A 476 3.78 -21.97 -4.52
CA ILE A 476 2.55 -22.08 -5.33
C ILE A 476 2.92 -22.49 -6.75
N ALA A 477 2.20 -23.46 -7.31
CA ALA A 477 2.29 -23.71 -8.74
C ALA A 477 1.62 -22.56 -9.49
N ILE A 478 2.23 -22.13 -10.59
CA ILE A 478 1.56 -21.21 -11.51
C ILE A 478 0.35 -21.94 -12.12
N PRO A 479 -0.87 -21.38 -12.03
CA PRO A 479 -2.07 -22.02 -12.58
C PRO A 479 -1.93 -22.32 -14.09
N GLU A 480 -2.44 -23.46 -14.55
CA GLU A 480 -2.28 -23.89 -15.96
C GLU A 480 -2.79 -22.86 -17.00
N TRP A 481 -3.76 -22.02 -16.64
CA TRP A 481 -4.29 -20.97 -17.52
C TRP A 481 -3.33 -19.79 -17.75
N TYR A 482 -2.30 -19.62 -16.91
CA TYR A 482 -1.19 -18.71 -17.17
C TYR A 482 -0.31 -19.20 -18.33
N SER A 483 -0.21 -20.53 -18.48
CA SER A 483 0.51 -21.21 -19.57
C SER A 483 -0.31 -21.25 -20.85
N LEU A 484 -1.64 -21.41 -20.76
CA LEU A 484 -2.54 -21.51 -21.92
C LEU A 484 -2.64 -20.22 -22.75
N ALA A 485 -2.37 -19.04 -22.17
CA ALA A 485 -2.39 -17.77 -22.90
C ALA A 485 -1.24 -17.61 -23.92
N GLN A 486 -0.47 -18.66 -24.18
CA GLN A 486 0.55 -18.71 -25.24
C GLN A 486 0.74 -20.14 -25.77
N ASN A 487 -0.34 -20.92 -25.91
CA ASN A 487 -0.25 -22.23 -26.57
C ASN A 487 -0.78 -22.17 -27.99
N GLU A 488 0.11 -21.87 -28.93
CA GLU A 488 0.46 -22.83 -29.98
C GLU A 488 2.01 -22.96 -29.87
N LEU A 489 2.69 -24.10 -29.72
CA LEU A 489 2.41 -25.48 -30.04
C LEU A 489 3.07 -26.41 -29.00
N SER A 490 2.39 -27.54 -28.79
CA SER A 490 2.86 -28.78 -28.20
C SER A 490 4.08 -29.40 -28.88
N SER A 491 5.21 -29.56 -28.16
CA SER A 491 6.05 -30.77 -28.07
C SER A 491 7.36 -30.54 -27.31
N CYS A 492 7.62 -31.37 -26.28
CA CYS A 492 8.85 -31.49 -25.45
C CYS A 492 9.13 -30.35 -24.45
N THR A 493 9.33 -30.55 -23.15
CA THR A 493 9.45 -31.75 -22.29
C THR A 493 8.48 -31.62 -21.12
N GLN A 494 7.54 -32.56 -21.02
CA GLN A 494 6.87 -32.82 -19.75
C GLN A 494 7.96 -33.15 -18.72
N LEU A 495 8.09 -32.33 -17.68
CA LEU A 495 8.55 -32.84 -16.39
C LEU A 495 7.65 -34.04 -16.07
N PRO A 496 8.21 -35.22 -15.73
CA PRO A 496 7.41 -36.42 -15.57
C PRO A 496 6.31 -36.16 -14.54
N ASN A 497 5.06 -36.18 -15.01
CA ASN A 497 3.88 -36.08 -14.18
C ASN A 497 3.74 -37.40 -13.41
N LYS A 498 3.63 -37.29 -12.09
CA LYS A 498 3.03 -38.29 -11.18
C LYS A 498 3.35 -39.76 -11.55
N GLU A 499 4.60 -40.16 -11.47
CA GLU A 499 4.85 -41.49 -10.91
C GLU A 499 4.91 -41.32 -9.40
N VAL A 500 4.17 -42.18 -8.70
CA VAL A 500 4.26 -42.37 -7.26
C VAL A 500 5.74 -42.64 -6.98
N LEU A 501 6.48 -41.61 -6.55
CA LEU A 501 7.82 -41.80 -6.02
C LEU A 501 7.62 -42.58 -4.74
N ASP A 502 7.82 -43.88 -4.86
CA ASP A 502 7.88 -44.79 -3.74
C ASP A 502 8.94 -44.24 -2.78
N ASN A 503 8.53 -43.99 -1.53
CA ASN A 503 9.33 -43.36 -0.48
C ASN A 503 10.60 -44.15 -0.09
N SER A 504 10.92 -45.23 -0.82
CA SER A 504 12.06 -46.10 -0.64
C SER A 504 13.32 -45.67 -1.42
N SER A 505 13.26 -44.63 -2.27
CA SER A 505 14.37 -44.21 -3.14
C SER A 505 15.11 -42.92 -2.72
N LEU A 506 14.61 -42.19 -1.71
CA LEU A 506 15.18 -40.91 -1.25
C LEU A 506 16.48 -41.03 -0.42
N THR A 507 17.05 -42.23 -0.30
CA THR A 507 18.27 -42.52 0.47
C THR A 507 19.48 -42.96 -0.36
N ARG A 508 19.42 -42.92 -1.70
CA ARG A 508 20.63 -43.07 -2.54
C ARG A 508 21.05 -41.69 -3.05
N GLN A 509 22.09 -41.10 -2.46
CA GLN A 509 22.87 -40.03 -3.10
C GLN A 509 23.16 -40.46 -4.55
N SER A 510 22.94 -39.57 -5.51
CA SER A 510 23.13 -39.92 -6.93
C SER A 510 24.61 -40.09 -7.24
N ASP A 511 24.99 -41.17 -7.92
CA ASP A 511 26.38 -41.50 -8.31
C ASP A 511 27.02 -40.51 -9.33
N TYR A 512 26.35 -39.39 -9.67
CA TYR A 512 26.73 -38.51 -10.78
C TYR A 512 27.44 -37.21 -10.38
N PHE A 513 27.27 -36.69 -9.16
CA PHE A 513 27.89 -35.43 -8.72
C PHE A 513 28.07 -35.38 -7.21
N THR A 514 29.05 -34.60 -6.74
CA THR A 514 29.26 -34.34 -5.30
C THR A 514 29.00 -32.87 -4.99
N ILE A 515 28.16 -32.60 -3.98
CA ILE A 515 27.97 -31.23 -3.44
C ILE A 515 29.09 -30.96 -2.44
N LEU A 516 29.97 -30.00 -2.77
CA LEU A 516 31.07 -29.56 -1.90
C LEU A 516 30.59 -28.63 -0.79
N HIS A 517 29.63 -27.75 -1.09
CA HIS A 517 29.06 -26.80 -0.14
C HIS A 517 27.56 -26.61 -0.36
N GLY A 518 26.82 -26.58 0.77
CA GLY A 518 25.36 -26.53 0.89
C GLY A 518 24.64 -27.85 0.52
N ASP A 519 23.33 -27.82 0.28
CA ASP A 519 22.48 -28.97 -0.06
C ASP A 519 21.29 -28.60 -0.97
N HIS A 520 20.78 -29.50 -1.82
CA HIS A 520 19.67 -29.17 -2.75
C HIS A 520 18.29 -28.90 -2.10
N GLN A 521 18.19 -28.76 -0.77
CA GLN A 521 17.02 -28.45 0.08
C GLN A 521 15.81 -29.37 -0.13
N GLY A 522 16.03 -30.57 -0.66
CA GLY A 522 14.95 -31.48 -1.06
C GLY A 522 14.10 -30.98 -2.24
N LEU A 523 14.57 -29.98 -3.00
CA LEU A 523 13.86 -29.37 -4.13
C LEU A 523 14.00 -30.24 -5.41
N PRO A 524 12.90 -30.82 -5.95
CA PRO A 524 12.97 -31.74 -7.09
C PRO A 524 13.43 -31.10 -8.40
N ASP A 525 13.09 -29.84 -8.62
CA ASP A 525 13.50 -29.04 -9.78
C ASP A 525 15.00 -28.75 -9.76
N THR A 526 15.58 -28.46 -8.59
CA THR A 526 17.04 -28.36 -8.41
C THR A 526 17.71 -29.69 -8.73
N LEU A 527 17.22 -30.80 -8.17
CA LEU A 527 17.80 -32.11 -8.47
C LEU A 527 17.69 -32.45 -9.97
N GLY A 528 16.59 -32.09 -10.61
CA GLY A 528 16.41 -32.20 -12.06
C GLY A 528 17.45 -31.39 -12.84
N PHE A 529 17.65 -30.13 -12.48
CA PHE A 529 18.67 -29.27 -13.09
C PHE A 529 20.09 -29.85 -12.92
N LEU A 530 20.43 -30.36 -11.73
CA LEU A 530 21.73 -30.98 -11.47
C LEU A 530 21.95 -32.26 -12.28
N LYS A 531 20.91 -33.09 -12.43
CA LYS A 531 20.96 -34.26 -13.31
C LYS A 531 21.15 -33.86 -14.77
N SER A 532 20.42 -32.86 -15.26
CA SER A 532 20.61 -32.33 -16.61
C SER A 532 22.03 -31.79 -16.82
N LEU A 533 22.62 -31.14 -15.81
CA LEU A 533 24.00 -30.66 -15.86
C LEU A 533 25.01 -31.82 -15.94
N ALA A 534 24.83 -32.89 -15.15
CA ALA A 534 25.67 -34.09 -15.21
C ALA A 534 25.47 -34.89 -16.52
N GLU A 535 24.25 -34.93 -17.05
CA GLU A 535 23.97 -35.56 -18.35
C GLU A 535 24.69 -34.81 -19.49
N MET A 536 24.84 -33.48 -19.42
CA MET A 536 25.58 -32.67 -20.39
C MET A 536 27.08 -33.02 -20.46
N GLU A 537 27.67 -33.50 -19.38
CA GLU A 537 29.04 -34.05 -19.38
C GLU A 537 29.08 -35.38 -20.15
N SER A 538 28.16 -36.29 -19.83
CA SER A 538 28.12 -37.64 -20.41
C SER A 538 27.81 -37.67 -21.92
N SER A 539 27.02 -36.70 -22.39
CA SER A 539 26.57 -36.57 -23.78
C SER A 539 27.58 -35.87 -24.70
N GLY A 540 28.71 -35.39 -24.15
CA GLY A 540 29.88 -34.97 -24.92
C GLY A 540 30.61 -36.10 -25.65
N ARG A 541 30.21 -37.37 -25.45
CA ARG A 541 30.59 -38.51 -26.29
C ARG A 541 29.37 -38.94 -27.12
N PRO A 542 29.47 -39.01 -28.47
CA PRO A 542 28.33 -39.35 -29.30
C PRO A 542 27.89 -40.79 -29.00
N GLN A 543 26.75 -40.95 -28.32
CA GLN A 543 26.06 -42.24 -28.23
C GLN A 543 24.80 -42.21 -29.10
N ASN A 544 24.65 -43.29 -29.87
CA ASN A 544 23.60 -43.57 -30.86
C ASN A 544 22.19 -43.72 -30.26
N ASN A 545 21.64 -42.69 -29.60
CA ASN A 545 20.23 -42.72 -29.19
C ASN A 545 19.48 -41.45 -29.65
N ASN A 546 18.33 -41.71 -30.30
CA ASN A 546 17.44 -40.79 -31.03
C ASN A 546 16.81 -39.65 -30.21
N LYS A 547 17.59 -38.82 -29.51
CA LYS A 547 17.13 -37.50 -29.02
C LYS A 547 17.88 -36.42 -29.77
N LEU A 548 17.15 -35.62 -30.54
CA LEU A 548 17.66 -34.40 -31.17
C LEU A 548 18.29 -33.52 -30.06
N GLN A 549 19.62 -33.40 -30.03
CA GLN A 549 20.29 -32.47 -29.09
C GLN A 549 20.08 -31.04 -29.60
N THR A 550 19.42 -30.21 -28.81
CA THR A 550 19.15 -28.81 -29.13
C THR A 550 20.45 -27.98 -29.11
N ARG A 551 20.45 -26.84 -29.81
CA ARG A 551 21.69 -26.04 -30.02
C ARG A 551 22.26 -25.48 -28.71
N ASP A 552 21.40 -25.19 -27.74
CA ASP A 552 21.74 -24.74 -26.39
C ASP A 552 22.47 -25.82 -25.57
N HIS A 553 22.03 -27.09 -25.60
CA HIS A 553 22.70 -28.20 -24.93
C HIS A 553 24.11 -28.45 -25.46
N LEU A 554 24.29 -28.40 -26.79
CA LEU A 554 25.62 -28.52 -27.41
C LEU A 554 26.54 -27.37 -26.98
N ALA A 555 26.04 -26.13 -26.97
CA ALA A 555 26.82 -24.97 -26.55
C ALA A 555 27.21 -25.04 -25.06
N ALA A 556 26.30 -25.48 -24.20
CA ALA A 556 26.55 -25.67 -22.77
C ALA A 556 27.58 -26.79 -22.50
N SER A 557 27.50 -27.92 -23.22
CA SER A 557 28.44 -29.04 -23.09
C SER A 557 29.90 -28.62 -23.37
N ALA A 558 30.07 -27.66 -24.28
CA ALA A 558 31.36 -27.21 -24.79
C ALA A 558 32.02 -26.09 -23.97
N MET A 559 31.29 -25.40 -23.08
CA MET A 559 31.81 -24.21 -22.37
C MET A 559 32.31 -24.47 -20.94
N PHE A 560 31.99 -25.62 -20.35
CA PHE A 560 32.41 -25.97 -18.99
C PHE A 560 33.65 -26.90 -18.98
N ASN A 561 34.54 -26.63 -18.04
CA ASN A 561 35.57 -27.57 -17.59
C ASN A 561 34.94 -28.46 -16.51
N TRP A 562 34.41 -29.63 -16.92
CA TRP A 562 33.63 -30.51 -16.05
C TRP A 562 34.39 -31.06 -14.84
N GLU A 563 35.73 -31.10 -14.91
CA GLU A 563 36.59 -31.52 -13.80
C GLU A 563 36.80 -30.41 -12.73
N GLU A 564 36.41 -29.17 -13.06
CA GLU A 564 36.56 -28.00 -12.23
C GLU A 564 35.24 -27.62 -11.55
N GLU A 565 35.31 -26.76 -10.54
CA GLU A 565 34.17 -26.39 -9.73
C GLU A 565 33.11 -25.61 -10.53
N ILE A 566 31.83 -25.91 -10.28
CA ILE A 566 30.69 -25.18 -10.83
C ILE A 566 29.81 -24.71 -9.68
N PHE A 567 29.49 -23.42 -9.68
CA PHE A 567 28.59 -22.80 -8.71
C PHE A 567 27.18 -22.79 -9.28
N VAL A 568 26.19 -23.21 -8.48
CA VAL A 568 24.79 -23.23 -8.89
C VAL A 568 23.97 -22.39 -7.92
N SER A 569 23.14 -21.52 -8.48
CA SER A 569 22.13 -20.76 -7.75
C SER A 569 20.74 -21.06 -8.29
N ARG A 570 19.74 -20.81 -7.45
CA ARG A 570 18.32 -20.92 -7.79
C ARG A 570 17.57 -19.72 -7.24
N ALA A 571 16.70 -19.10 -8.04
CA ALA A 571 15.75 -18.08 -7.59
C ALA A 571 14.33 -18.37 -8.13
N PRO A 572 13.29 -18.45 -7.27
CA PRO A 572 11.92 -18.63 -7.73
C PRO A 572 11.36 -17.36 -8.40
N GLY A 573 10.34 -17.53 -9.24
CA GLY A 573 9.44 -16.43 -9.61
C GLY A 573 8.56 -16.01 -8.42
N ARG A 574 7.65 -15.05 -8.64
CA ARG A 574 6.64 -14.68 -7.63
C ARG A 574 5.28 -14.46 -8.26
N LEU A 575 4.22 -14.79 -7.54
CA LEU A 575 2.86 -14.36 -7.83
C LEU A 575 2.39 -13.45 -6.69
N ASP A 576 1.68 -12.38 -7.02
CA ASP A 576 0.97 -11.58 -6.03
C ASP A 576 -0.54 -11.62 -6.29
N VAL A 577 -1.33 -11.30 -5.26
CA VAL A 577 -2.81 -11.32 -5.33
C VAL A 577 -3.38 -10.35 -6.38
N ILE A 578 -2.59 -9.38 -6.84
CA ILE A 578 -2.96 -8.32 -7.79
C ILE A 578 -2.33 -8.57 -9.19
N GLY A 579 -1.69 -9.73 -9.41
CA GLY A 579 -1.12 -10.12 -10.70
C GLY A 579 0.19 -9.40 -11.09
N GLY A 580 1.02 -8.98 -10.14
CA GLY A 580 2.34 -8.38 -10.39
C GLY A 580 2.33 -6.86 -10.59
N ILE A 581 1.15 -6.23 -10.57
CA ILE A 581 0.95 -4.80 -10.92
C ILE A 581 1.26 -3.86 -9.74
N ALA A 582 1.04 -4.32 -8.51
CA ALA A 582 1.14 -3.47 -7.32
C ALA A 582 2.59 -3.28 -6.82
N ASP A 583 3.53 -4.05 -7.37
CA ASP A 583 4.97 -3.95 -7.11
C ASP A 583 5.59 -2.62 -7.59
N TYR A 584 4.89 -1.92 -8.48
CA TYR A 584 5.33 -0.70 -9.12
C TYR A 584 4.89 0.58 -8.39
N SER A 585 4.08 0.45 -7.32
CA SER A 585 3.50 1.60 -6.61
C SER A 585 3.90 1.71 -5.14
N GLY A 586 4.75 0.81 -4.63
CA GLY A 586 5.11 0.76 -3.21
C GLY A 586 4.01 0.18 -2.30
N SER A 587 3.04 -0.53 -2.89
CA SER A 587 1.92 -1.13 -2.16
C SER A 587 2.34 -2.33 -1.29
N LEU A 588 1.68 -2.51 -0.15
CA LEU A 588 1.78 -3.75 0.64
C LEU A 588 1.00 -4.87 -0.07
N VAL A 589 1.71 -5.86 -0.58
CA VAL A 589 1.15 -6.96 -1.38
C VAL A 589 1.36 -8.31 -0.71
N LEU A 590 0.36 -9.19 -0.80
CA LEU A 590 0.53 -10.61 -0.51
C LEU A 590 1.20 -11.27 -1.70
N GLN A 591 2.49 -11.58 -1.57
CA GLN A 591 3.29 -12.28 -2.58
C GLN A 591 3.57 -13.71 -2.13
N MET A 592 3.76 -14.64 -3.07
CA MET A 592 4.30 -15.97 -2.78
C MET A 592 5.28 -16.39 -3.88
N PRO A 593 6.41 -17.04 -3.52
CA PRO A 593 7.31 -17.61 -4.50
C PRO A 593 6.60 -18.72 -5.29
N THR A 594 6.85 -18.73 -6.58
CA THR A 594 6.36 -19.80 -7.46
C THR A 594 7.22 -21.04 -7.30
N ARG A 595 6.63 -22.21 -7.53
CA ARG A 595 7.37 -23.47 -7.62
C ARG A 595 8.34 -23.42 -8.79
N GLU A 596 7.91 -22.81 -9.88
CA GLU A 596 8.70 -22.49 -11.04
C GLU A 596 9.82 -21.51 -10.66
N SER A 597 11.05 -21.82 -11.06
CA SER A 597 12.25 -21.04 -10.72
C SER A 597 13.23 -20.93 -11.86
N CYS A 598 14.16 -20.00 -11.71
CA CYS A 598 15.35 -19.87 -12.52
C CYS A 598 16.54 -20.52 -11.79
N HIS A 599 17.31 -21.32 -12.52
CA HIS A 599 18.57 -21.91 -12.12
C HIS A 599 19.69 -21.32 -12.97
N VAL A 600 20.80 -20.98 -12.32
CA VAL A 600 22.00 -20.49 -12.98
C VAL A 600 23.20 -21.31 -12.52
N ALA A 601 23.94 -21.89 -13.48
CA ALA A 601 25.24 -22.50 -13.23
C ALA A 601 26.34 -21.58 -13.78
N ILE A 602 27.39 -21.34 -12.99
CA ILE A 602 28.51 -20.48 -13.35
C ILE A 602 29.83 -21.17 -13.06
N GLN A 603 30.79 -20.97 -13.97
CA GLN A 603 32.17 -21.36 -13.78
C GLN A 603 33.10 -20.21 -14.13
N ARG A 604 34.05 -19.96 -13.23
CA ARG A 604 35.12 -18.99 -13.39
C ARG A 604 36.35 -19.73 -13.89
N ASN A 605 36.95 -19.26 -14.98
CA ASN A 605 38.14 -19.86 -15.56
C ASN A 605 39.20 -18.80 -15.83
N HIS A 606 40.45 -19.12 -15.52
CA HIS A 606 41.57 -18.29 -15.97
C HIS A 606 41.51 -18.14 -17.51
N PRO A 607 41.74 -16.94 -18.09
CA PRO A 607 41.57 -16.71 -19.54
C PRO A 607 42.32 -17.71 -20.44
N SER A 608 43.48 -18.21 -20.00
CA SER A 608 44.26 -19.22 -20.74
C SER A 608 43.70 -20.65 -20.68
N LYS A 609 42.82 -20.97 -19.73
CA LYS A 609 42.22 -22.30 -19.51
C LYS A 609 40.74 -22.35 -19.87
N HIS A 610 40.17 -21.23 -20.33
CA HIS A 610 38.76 -21.12 -20.65
C HIS A 610 38.43 -21.82 -21.97
N LYS A 611 37.38 -22.67 -21.97
CA LYS A 611 36.89 -23.31 -23.19
C LYS A 611 36.05 -22.34 -24.01
N LEU A 612 36.66 -21.71 -25.01
CA LEU A 612 36.00 -20.76 -25.89
C LEU A 612 35.29 -21.46 -27.06
N TRP A 613 34.13 -20.94 -27.46
CA TRP A 613 33.53 -21.33 -28.74
C TRP A 613 34.39 -20.84 -29.91
N LYS A 614 34.29 -21.49 -31.08
CA LYS A 614 35.14 -21.18 -32.25
C LYS A 614 35.15 -19.70 -32.64
N HIS A 615 33.99 -19.04 -32.59
CA HIS A 615 33.88 -17.62 -32.92
C HIS A 615 34.40 -16.71 -31.80
N ALA A 616 34.28 -17.11 -30.53
CA ALA A 616 34.89 -16.41 -29.40
C ALA A 616 36.43 -16.51 -29.45
N GLN A 617 36.94 -17.69 -29.79
CA GLN A 617 38.38 -17.94 -29.96
C GLN A 617 38.96 -17.12 -31.13
N ALA A 618 38.21 -16.95 -32.21
CA ALA A 618 38.61 -16.10 -33.34
C ALA A 618 38.72 -14.61 -32.98
N ARG A 619 38.05 -14.15 -31.91
CA ARG A 619 38.12 -12.77 -31.40
C ARG A 619 39.27 -12.52 -30.42
N GLN A 620 40.00 -13.55 -30.00
CA GLN A 620 41.11 -13.40 -29.06
C GLN A 620 42.28 -12.64 -29.70
N PRO A 621 42.86 -11.64 -29.00
CA PRO A 621 44.00 -10.89 -29.53
C PRO A 621 45.26 -11.76 -29.56
N LYS A 622 46.18 -11.44 -30.49
CA LYS A 622 47.47 -12.16 -30.62
C LYS A 622 48.42 -11.93 -29.44
N GLU A 623 48.16 -10.92 -28.63
CA GLU A 623 49.01 -10.44 -27.53
C GLU A 623 48.78 -11.18 -26.20
N GLY A 624 47.75 -12.04 -26.12
CA GLY A 624 47.45 -12.85 -24.94
C GLY A 624 45.95 -13.12 -24.77
N PRO A 625 45.55 -14.14 -24.00
CA PRO A 625 44.15 -14.46 -23.79
C PRO A 625 43.45 -13.38 -22.94
N THR A 626 42.30 -12.91 -23.39
CA THR A 626 41.47 -11.93 -22.68
C THR A 626 40.29 -12.60 -21.98
N ALA A 627 39.80 -11.98 -20.91
CA ALA A 627 38.66 -12.51 -20.17
C ALA A 627 37.36 -12.39 -20.98
N VAL A 628 36.64 -13.51 -21.14
CA VAL A 628 35.41 -13.60 -21.95
C VAL A 628 34.23 -13.99 -21.06
N LEU A 629 33.07 -13.38 -21.32
CA LEU A 629 31.79 -13.79 -20.78
C LEU A 629 31.05 -14.63 -21.84
N GLN A 630 30.68 -15.87 -21.51
CA GLN A 630 29.84 -16.75 -22.34
C GLN A 630 28.58 -17.12 -21.58
N ILE A 631 27.42 -16.93 -22.20
CA ILE A 631 26.10 -17.18 -21.61
C ILE A 631 25.31 -18.10 -22.53
N VAL A 632 24.78 -19.19 -21.98
CA VAL A 632 23.81 -20.08 -22.65
C VAL A 632 22.48 -19.97 -21.93
N SER A 633 21.40 -19.78 -22.67
CA SER A 633 20.04 -19.92 -22.13
C SER A 633 19.38 -21.16 -22.70
N LEU A 634 19.02 -22.10 -21.82
CA LEU A 634 18.24 -23.27 -22.20
C LEU A 634 16.80 -22.87 -22.58
N GLY A 635 16.21 -23.60 -23.53
CA GLY A 635 14.83 -23.40 -23.96
C GLY A 635 14.64 -22.19 -24.88
N SER A 636 15.72 -21.66 -25.46
CA SER A 636 15.67 -20.49 -26.35
C SER A 636 14.88 -20.73 -27.63
N GLU A 637 14.70 -21.98 -28.06
CA GLU A 637 13.97 -22.33 -29.29
C GLU A 637 12.44 -22.05 -29.19
N LEU A 638 11.94 -21.75 -27.99
CA LEU A 638 10.53 -21.44 -27.69
C LEU A 638 10.21 -19.93 -27.70
N GLY A 639 11.22 -19.07 -27.69
CA GLY A 639 11.08 -17.62 -27.84
C GLY A 639 11.95 -17.15 -29.00
N ASN A 640 11.65 -16.03 -29.66
CA ASN A 640 12.46 -15.51 -30.78
C ASN A 640 13.86 -14.99 -30.32
N ARG A 641 14.57 -15.71 -29.45
CA ARG A 641 15.85 -15.36 -28.84
C ARG A 641 16.93 -16.40 -29.16
N GLY A 642 18.17 -15.94 -29.32
CA GLY A 642 19.32 -16.81 -29.57
C GLY A 642 19.70 -17.65 -28.34
N PRO A 643 20.19 -18.89 -28.50
CA PRO A 643 20.59 -19.78 -27.40
C PRO A 643 21.85 -19.32 -26.65
N THR A 644 22.69 -18.53 -27.30
CA THR A 644 24.05 -18.20 -26.86
C THR A 644 24.32 -16.71 -26.97
N PHE A 645 25.09 -16.17 -26.03
CA PHE A 645 25.63 -14.82 -26.07
C PHE A 645 27.08 -14.85 -25.58
N ASP A 646 27.98 -14.10 -26.20
CA ASP A 646 29.32 -13.91 -25.66
C ASP A 646 29.95 -12.56 -26.02
N MET A 647 30.75 -12.03 -25.10
CA MET A 647 31.43 -10.73 -25.20
C MET A 647 32.77 -10.75 -24.45
N ASN A 648 33.70 -9.86 -24.81
CA ASN A 648 34.89 -9.65 -23.99
C ASN A 648 34.49 -8.84 -22.76
N LEU A 649 35.00 -9.21 -21.57
CA LEU A 649 34.75 -8.42 -20.36
C LEU A 649 35.36 -7.00 -20.45
N SER A 650 36.39 -6.83 -21.27
CA SER A 650 36.95 -5.51 -21.60
C SER A 650 35.96 -4.59 -22.33
N ASP A 651 34.94 -5.14 -22.99
CA ASP A 651 33.91 -4.33 -23.68
C ASP A 651 33.03 -3.57 -22.67
N PHE A 652 33.05 -3.96 -21.39
CA PHE A 652 32.43 -3.20 -20.30
C PHE A 652 33.32 -2.08 -19.75
N VAL A 653 34.54 -1.89 -20.26
CA VAL A 653 35.50 -0.91 -19.74
C VAL A 653 35.89 0.07 -20.84
N GLU A 654 35.77 1.37 -20.55
CA GLU A 654 36.20 2.48 -21.41
C GLU A 654 37.00 3.47 -20.54
N ASP A 655 38.19 3.87 -20.99
CA ASP A 655 39.11 4.74 -20.25
C ASP A 655 39.42 4.26 -18.81
N GLY A 656 39.46 2.94 -18.62
CA GLY A 656 39.75 2.32 -17.31
C GLY A 656 38.59 2.34 -16.32
N GLN A 657 37.38 2.75 -16.74
CA GLN A 657 36.15 2.77 -15.94
C GLN A 657 35.05 1.93 -16.60
N PRO A 658 34.09 1.40 -15.82
CA PRO A 658 32.92 0.74 -16.39
C PRO A 658 32.12 1.66 -17.32
N ILE A 659 31.63 1.14 -18.45
CA ILE A 659 30.79 1.90 -19.39
C ILE A 659 29.48 2.33 -18.72
N THR A 660 28.89 3.43 -19.21
CA THR A 660 27.61 3.91 -18.69
C THR A 660 26.48 2.93 -18.99
N TYR A 661 25.45 2.91 -18.12
CA TYR A 661 24.28 2.08 -18.32
C TYR A 661 23.55 2.38 -19.64
N GLU A 662 23.56 3.64 -20.09
CA GLU A 662 23.01 4.03 -21.40
C GLU A 662 23.76 3.39 -22.56
N LYS A 663 25.10 3.39 -22.54
CA LYS A 663 25.93 2.73 -23.56
C LYS A 663 25.66 1.23 -23.59
N ALA A 664 25.56 0.60 -22.43
CA ALA A 664 25.24 -0.81 -22.31
C ALA A 664 23.81 -1.14 -22.77
N TYR A 665 22.80 -0.33 -22.42
CA TYR A 665 21.43 -0.46 -22.94
C TYR A 665 21.44 -0.42 -24.48
N ASN A 666 22.13 0.57 -25.05
CA ASN A 666 22.26 0.72 -26.49
C ASN A 666 23.03 -0.42 -27.14
N TYR A 667 23.98 -1.06 -26.43
CA TYR A 667 24.69 -2.24 -26.93
C TYR A 667 23.77 -3.45 -27.03
N PHE A 668 23.04 -3.79 -25.96
CA PHE A 668 22.13 -4.94 -25.94
C PHE A 668 20.86 -4.75 -26.79
N ALA A 669 20.48 -3.50 -27.08
CA ALA A 669 19.35 -3.19 -27.95
C ALA A 669 19.62 -3.43 -29.45
N ARG A 670 20.88 -3.64 -29.87
CA ARG A 670 21.27 -3.77 -31.30
C ARG A 670 20.73 -5.03 -31.96
N ASP A 671 20.75 -6.14 -31.23
CA ASP A 671 20.27 -7.44 -31.72
C ASP A 671 19.08 -7.90 -30.86
N PRO A 672 17.84 -7.83 -31.40
CA PRO A 672 16.65 -8.30 -30.69
C PRO A 672 16.75 -9.76 -30.21
N ALA A 673 17.48 -10.62 -30.94
CA ALA A 673 17.65 -12.02 -30.56
C ALA A 673 18.59 -12.20 -29.35
N GLN A 674 19.43 -11.22 -29.05
CA GLN A 674 20.39 -11.25 -27.94
C GLN A 674 20.06 -10.28 -26.81
N LYS A 675 19.00 -9.47 -26.94
CA LYS A 675 18.58 -8.50 -25.92
C LYS A 675 18.36 -9.11 -24.53
N TRP A 676 17.96 -10.39 -24.47
CA TRP A 676 17.79 -11.13 -23.21
C TRP A 676 19.08 -11.24 -22.39
N ALA A 677 20.26 -11.19 -23.03
CA ALA A 677 21.54 -11.31 -22.35
C ALA A 677 21.77 -10.16 -21.36
N ALA A 678 21.10 -9.01 -21.56
CA ALA A 678 21.15 -7.88 -20.64
C ALA A 678 20.69 -8.24 -19.21
N TYR A 679 19.76 -9.18 -19.04
CA TYR A 679 19.31 -9.65 -17.71
C TYR A 679 20.41 -10.35 -16.91
N VAL A 680 21.42 -10.89 -17.58
CA VAL A 680 22.49 -11.68 -16.98
C VAL A 680 23.80 -10.88 -16.99
N ALA A 681 24.25 -10.45 -18.17
CA ALA A 681 25.46 -9.64 -18.35
C ALA A 681 25.35 -8.28 -17.64
N GLY A 682 24.14 -7.72 -17.54
CA GLY A 682 23.89 -6.50 -16.78
C GLY A 682 24.20 -6.62 -15.29
N THR A 683 24.07 -7.81 -14.70
CA THR A 683 24.45 -8.03 -13.29
C THR A 683 25.96 -7.89 -13.08
N ILE A 684 26.78 -8.26 -14.07
CA ILE A 684 28.24 -8.12 -14.03
C ILE A 684 28.60 -6.64 -14.08
N LEU A 685 28.03 -5.89 -15.04
CA LEU A 685 28.27 -4.45 -15.16
C LEU A 685 27.83 -3.69 -13.90
N VAL A 686 26.69 -4.05 -13.30
CA VAL A 686 26.24 -3.44 -12.03
C VAL A 686 27.24 -3.72 -10.90
N LEU A 687 27.78 -4.93 -10.79
CA LEU A 687 28.80 -5.23 -9.78
C LEU A 687 30.11 -4.45 -10.04
N MET A 688 30.48 -4.25 -11.31
CA MET A 688 31.64 -3.41 -11.69
C MET A 688 31.41 -1.95 -11.29
N THR A 689 30.25 -1.39 -11.63
CA THR A 689 29.93 0.03 -11.44
C THR A 689 29.63 0.39 -9.98
N GLU A 690 28.81 -0.42 -9.30
CA GLU A 690 28.31 -0.09 -7.96
C GLU A 690 29.22 -0.58 -6.84
N LEU A 691 29.91 -1.71 -7.05
CA LEU A 691 30.80 -2.30 -6.04
C LEU A 691 32.28 -2.24 -6.42
N GLY A 692 32.64 -1.67 -7.59
CA GLY A 692 34.03 -1.53 -8.02
C GLY A 692 34.73 -2.85 -8.34
N ILE A 693 33.97 -3.92 -8.59
CA ILE A 693 34.53 -5.26 -8.82
C ILE A 693 35.19 -5.33 -10.19
N ARG A 694 36.39 -5.92 -10.26
CA ARG A 694 37.09 -6.21 -11.51
C ARG A 694 37.04 -7.71 -11.79
N PHE A 695 36.57 -8.05 -12.98
CA PHE A 695 36.49 -9.44 -13.44
C PHE A 695 37.66 -9.72 -14.38
N GLU A 696 38.73 -10.33 -13.83
CA GLU A 696 39.95 -10.68 -14.57
C GLU A 696 39.91 -12.09 -15.16
N ASP A 697 39.04 -12.94 -14.60
CA ASP A 697 38.80 -14.29 -15.08
C ASP A 697 37.61 -14.34 -16.03
N SER A 698 37.64 -15.30 -16.95
CA SER A 698 36.54 -15.57 -17.86
C SER A 698 35.39 -16.26 -17.12
N ILE A 699 34.17 -16.05 -17.61
CA ILE A 699 32.93 -16.46 -16.94
C ILE A 699 32.04 -17.23 -17.92
N SER A 700 31.75 -18.50 -17.61
CA SER A 700 30.75 -19.31 -18.32
C SER A 700 29.47 -19.38 -17.50
N ILE A 701 28.32 -18.98 -18.05
CA ILE A 701 27.01 -18.96 -17.39
C ILE A 701 26.00 -19.78 -18.18
N LEU A 702 25.33 -20.72 -17.52
CA LEU A 702 24.17 -21.45 -18.03
C LEU A 702 22.92 -21.01 -17.29
N VAL A 703 21.88 -20.58 -18.00
CA VAL A 703 20.59 -20.17 -17.44
C VAL A 703 19.50 -21.16 -17.86
N SER A 704 18.70 -21.62 -16.92
CA SER A 704 17.52 -22.44 -17.16
C SER A 704 16.36 -21.90 -16.31
N SER A 705 15.25 -21.49 -16.93
CA SER A 705 14.12 -20.93 -16.19
C SER A 705 12.82 -21.62 -16.55
N GLY A 706 12.13 -22.14 -15.53
CA GLY A 706 10.74 -22.60 -15.62
C GLY A 706 9.72 -21.49 -15.39
N VAL A 707 10.16 -20.26 -15.06
CA VAL A 707 9.26 -19.12 -14.79
C VAL A 707 8.73 -18.56 -16.13
N PRO A 708 7.41 -18.54 -16.37
CA PRO A 708 6.80 -18.04 -17.59
C PRO A 708 7.18 -16.58 -17.91
N GLU A 709 7.66 -16.36 -19.13
CA GLU A 709 8.08 -15.05 -19.62
C GLU A 709 6.87 -14.14 -19.91
N GLY A 710 6.96 -12.86 -19.54
CA GLY A 710 5.94 -11.85 -19.89
C GLY A 710 4.58 -12.02 -19.20
N LYS A 711 4.47 -12.90 -18.19
CA LYS A 711 3.23 -13.23 -17.50
C LYS A 711 3.04 -12.53 -16.14
N GLY A 712 3.82 -11.49 -15.83
CA GLY A 712 3.67 -10.79 -14.53
C GLY A 712 4.06 -11.63 -13.31
N VAL A 713 4.77 -12.74 -13.50
CA VAL A 713 5.24 -13.66 -12.43
C VAL A 713 6.73 -13.49 -12.09
N SER A 714 7.28 -12.30 -12.41
CA SER A 714 8.66 -11.90 -12.10
C SER A 714 9.76 -12.79 -12.70
N SER A 715 9.61 -13.23 -13.95
CA SER A 715 10.63 -14.02 -14.66
C SER A 715 11.98 -13.31 -14.77
N SER A 716 12.01 -12.01 -15.05
CA SER A 716 13.25 -11.21 -15.10
C SER A 716 13.94 -11.11 -13.75
N ALA A 717 13.18 -10.98 -12.66
CA ALA A 717 13.72 -10.91 -11.30
C ALA A 717 14.39 -12.20 -10.89
N ALA A 718 13.76 -13.33 -11.20
CA ALA A 718 14.33 -14.65 -10.94
C ALA A 718 15.68 -14.83 -11.69
N ILE A 719 15.76 -14.39 -12.95
CA ILE A 719 17.00 -14.47 -13.75
C ILE A 719 18.10 -13.58 -13.15
N GLU A 720 17.80 -12.32 -12.85
CA GLU A 720 18.78 -11.36 -12.29
C GLU A 720 19.31 -11.83 -10.93
N VAL A 721 18.40 -12.25 -10.03
CA VAL A 721 18.78 -12.70 -8.67
C VAL A 721 19.57 -13.99 -8.72
N ALA A 722 19.17 -14.98 -9.53
CA ALA A 722 19.96 -16.20 -9.70
C ALA A 722 21.35 -15.88 -10.26
N SER A 723 21.42 -15.06 -11.31
CA SER A 723 22.69 -14.70 -11.96
C SER A 723 23.64 -13.97 -11.02
N MET A 724 23.17 -12.88 -10.38
CA MET A 724 24.00 -12.10 -9.46
C MET A 724 24.43 -12.91 -8.24
N THR A 725 23.57 -13.78 -7.72
CA THR A 725 23.92 -14.68 -6.60
C THR A 725 25.02 -15.65 -7.01
N ALA A 726 24.93 -16.24 -8.20
CA ALA A 726 25.94 -17.15 -8.72
C ALA A 726 27.29 -16.44 -8.95
N VAL A 727 27.26 -15.24 -9.56
CA VAL A 727 28.45 -14.41 -9.77
C VAL A 727 29.10 -14.00 -8.46
N ALA A 728 28.30 -13.49 -7.51
CA ALA A 728 28.80 -13.07 -6.19
C ALA A 728 29.53 -14.23 -5.51
N ALA A 729 28.93 -15.40 -5.51
CA ALA A 729 29.53 -16.59 -4.94
C ALA A 729 30.81 -17.07 -5.62
N ALA A 730 30.82 -17.17 -6.95
CA ALA A 730 32.00 -17.62 -7.71
C ALA A 730 33.21 -16.69 -7.53
N HIS A 731 32.97 -15.44 -7.13
CA HIS A 731 33.98 -14.42 -6.84
C HIS A 731 34.19 -14.16 -5.34
N GLY A 732 33.57 -14.95 -4.45
CA GLY A 732 33.73 -14.80 -3.00
C GLY A 732 33.19 -13.48 -2.44
N LEU A 733 32.24 -12.84 -3.13
CA LEU A 733 31.63 -11.57 -2.73
C LEU A 733 30.57 -11.84 -1.66
N ASN A 734 30.73 -11.21 -0.49
CA ASN A 734 29.73 -11.26 0.57
C ASN A 734 28.78 -10.06 0.45
N ILE A 735 27.69 -10.24 -0.31
CA ILE A 735 26.67 -9.21 -0.53
C ILE A 735 25.47 -9.53 0.35
N ASP A 736 25.08 -8.58 1.19
CA ASP A 736 23.85 -8.70 1.97
C ASP A 736 22.64 -8.97 1.05
N PRO A 737 21.75 -9.92 1.39
CA PRO A 737 20.53 -10.23 0.65
C PRO A 737 19.76 -9.02 0.13
N ARG A 738 19.50 -8.01 0.99
CA ARG A 738 18.75 -6.81 0.60
C ARG A 738 19.56 -5.97 -0.37
N HIS A 739 20.87 -5.85 -0.15
CA HIS A 739 21.75 -5.13 -1.06
C HIS A 739 21.80 -5.80 -2.44
N LEU A 740 21.90 -7.14 -2.51
CA LEU A 740 21.84 -7.91 -3.76
C LEU A 740 20.53 -7.65 -4.51
N ALA A 741 19.40 -7.56 -3.80
CA ALA A 741 18.11 -7.21 -4.40
C ALA A 741 18.14 -5.84 -5.09
N LEU A 742 18.69 -4.84 -4.42
CA LEU A 742 18.78 -3.46 -4.91
C LEU A 742 19.70 -3.38 -6.13
N LEU A 743 20.80 -4.13 -6.14
CA LEU A 743 21.70 -4.22 -7.29
C LEU A 743 21.01 -4.91 -8.48
N CYS A 744 20.27 -6.00 -8.27
CA CYS A 744 19.47 -6.63 -9.33
C CYS A 744 18.42 -5.67 -9.91
N GLN A 745 17.76 -4.89 -9.05
CA GLN A 745 16.80 -3.87 -9.47
C GLN A 745 17.47 -2.78 -10.35
N LYS A 746 18.68 -2.35 -9.99
CA LYS A 746 19.47 -1.42 -10.81
C LYS A 746 19.79 -2.02 -12.18
N ALA A 747 20.18 -3.31 -12.22
CA ALA A 747 20.45 -4.02 -13.47
C ALA A 747 19.25 -3.95 -14.42
N ARG A 748 18.03 -4.20 -13.91
CA ARG A 748 16.82 -4.09 -14.72
C ARG A 748 16.53 -2.68 -15.21
N THR A 749 16.56 -1.72 -14.29
CA THR A 749 16.03 -0.37 -14.53
C THR A 749 16.94 0.45 -15.43
N SER A 750 18.26 0.24 -15.33
CA SER A 750 19.23 1.05 -16.04
C SER A 750 19.68 0.44 -17.37
N LEU A 751 19.55 -0.88 -17.56
CA LEU A 751 20.09 -1.58 -18.73
C LEU A 751 19.04 -2.21 -19.64
N ILE A 752 17.76 -2.26 -19.23
CA ILE A 752 16.73 -3.06 -19.93
C ILE A 752 15.44 -2.28 -20.21
N LEU A 753 15.04 -1.38 -19.31
CA LEU A 753 13.82 -0.57 -19.43
C LEU A 753 14.17 0.93 -19.50
N SER A 754 13.61 1.69 -20.43
CA SER A 754 13.77 3.16 -20.49
C SER A 754 12.95 3.92 -19.44
N PHE A 755 12.30 3.23 -18.49
CA PHE A 755 11.44 3.83 -17.46
C PHE A 755 11.84 3.37 -16.05
N HIS A 756 11.88 4.34 -15.12
CA HIS A 756 12.27 4.19 -13.72
C HIS A 756 11.17 3.53 -12.85
N ILE A 757 11.11 2.18 -12.72
CA ILE A 757 10.06 1.51 -11.92
C ILE A 757 10.52 0.17 -11.21
N PHE A 758 10.78 0.25 -9.88
CA PHE A 758 10.58 -0.64 -8.68
C PHE A 758 11.02 -2.16 -8.53
N PHE A 759 10.97 -2.63 -7.25
CA PHE A 759 11.80 -3.56 -6.40
C PHE A 759 11.91 -5.12 -6.65
N SER A 760 13.03 -5.73 -6.15
CA SER A 760 13.42 -7.17 -6.24
C SER A 760 13.51 -8.02 -4.94
N VAL A 761 13.07 -7.53 -3.77
CA VAL A 761 13.44 -8.11 -2.44
C VAL A 761 12.90 -9.54 -2.15
N SER A 762 11.77 -9.95 -2.71
CA SER A 762 11.11 -11.22 -2.31
C SER A 762 11.69 -12.50 -2.94
N CYS A 763 12.49 -12.39 -4.01
CA CYS A 763 13.13 -13.55 -4.65
C CYS A 763 14.24 -14.16 -3.78
N ILE A 764 14.68 -13.45 -2.74
CA ILE A 764 15.88 -13.80 -1.96
C ILE A 764 15.58 -14.68 -0.74
N GLY A 765 14.32 -14.76 -0.31
CA GLY A 765 13.93 -15.57 0.86
C GLY A 765 14.07 -17.10 0.68
N LYS A 766 14.27 -17.58 -0.56
CA LYS A 766 14.42 -19.00 -0.92
C LYS A 766 15.60 -19.28 -1.84
N THR A 767 16.52 -18.32 -2.01
CA THR A 767 17.73 -18.55 -2.81
C THR A 767 18.59 -19.59 -2.12
N SER A 768 19.00 -20.58 -2.89
CA SER A 768 19.71 -21.75 -2.39
C SER A 768 21.07 -21.77 -3.11
N PHE A 769 22.16 -21.81 -2.34
CA PHE A 769 23.53 -21.63 -2.84
C PHE A 769 24.36 -22.91 -2.70
N PHE A 770 24.80 -23.50 -3.82
CA PHE A 770 25.55 -24.76 -3.81
C PHE A 770 26.76 -24.76 -4.74
N GLN A 771 27.84 -25.40 -4.27
CA GLN A 771 29.08 -25.62 -5.03
C GLN A 771 29.18 -27.12 -5.35
N LEU A 772 29.39 -27.46 -6.62
CA LEU A 772 29.46 -28.85 -7.10
C LEU A 772 30.85 -29.17 -7.64
N LYS A 773 31.32 -30.38 -7.33
CA LYS A 773 32.49 -31.00 -7.96
C LYS A 773 32.09 -32.35 -8.55
N LEU A 774 32.29 -32.50 -9.85
CA LEU A 774 32.16 -33.77 -10.55
C LEU A 774 33.50 -34.49 -10.41
N PHE A 775 33.50 -35.71 -9.86
CA PHE A 775 34.68 -36.57 -9.91
C PHE A 775 34.55 -37.48 -11.13
N SER A 776 35.48 -37.32 -12.05
CA SER A 776 35.83 -38.34 -13.05
C SER A 776 36.38 -39.57 -12.31
N LEU A 777 35.69 -40.70 -12.40
CA LEU A 777 36.26 -42.02 -12.15
C LEU A 777 36.93 -42.50 -13.45
N GLN A 778 38.18 -42.98 -13.31
CA GLN A 778 39.04 -43.53 -14.36
C GLN A 778 38.35 -44.49 -15.32
#